data_AF-A0AAV8FNF2-F1
#
_entry.id   AF-A0AAV8FNF2-F1
#
_cell.length_a   1.000
_cell.length_b   1.000
_cell.length_c   1.000
_cell.angle_alpha   90.00
_cell.angle_beta   90.00
_cell.angle_gamma   90.00
#
_symmetry.space_group_name_H-M   'P 1'
#
loop_
_entity.id
_entity.type
_entity.pdbx_description
1 polymer ?
#
loop_
_entity_poly.entity_id
_entity_poly.type
_entity_poly.pdbx_seq_one_letter_code
_entity_poly.pdbx_strand_id
1 'polypeptide(L)'
;MEARLKEDILREAGKYGGAIMVVHETDGGKIFDSWEHITSESIQTPLEVYNGLELAGLPVKYARVPITDGKAPQTSDIDDIAVNIASAPKDAVFVFNCQMGRGRTTTGTVIACLLKLRIDHGRPIRIEMTDDFQPEESDAKGSSGGEETIHRNEDEESDTGSPNSRLSPKKHSSLRSHHHPFGIDDILLLRKITRLFDNGIECRQALDAIINRCSAMQNIREAVLQYQKVINQQNLEPRVRRVALSRGAEYLERYVKLIAFSAYLGSDAFDGFCGQGEKKVSFKTWLHQRPEIQEMKWSIRLRPGRFFTLPGEAKSVQHQHEDVVMEARVRARRGSVLGKGSILKMYFFPGQKESTSMHFHGTPNVFKVDGYPIYSTATPTIEGAREVLTYLGAKDKTLNQKIVIADLKEEAVVYINGVPFVLRELDQPVDTLKHVGITGPLVEHMEARMKEDIISEVSQSGGQMLLHREVINTASNQSNVIGYWEDISLDNVKTPSEVFADLKEEGFNIEYKRIPVTREREAVASDVDAIHSCLLEDARYYLFISHTGYGGVAYAMVISCLGLGADAKFETELTAETHFVSTSQAAEASSACEDQSDDDKDAAGFKQGDYRDILSLTRVLVHGPKSKEEVDFIIDRCGGAGHLRNDILKYKKALERCNGHDDETRSHLMDMGIKAMRRYFYLITYRSYLYSTTPREIKFTAWMEARPELRHLCDNLRLDK
;
A
#
# COMPACT_ATOMS: atom_id res chain seq x y z
N MET A 1 -0.78 22.07 -30.56
CA MET A 1 -2.22 21.80 -30.76
C MET A 1 -3.00 23.10 -30.95
N GLU A 2 -2.92 24.05 -30.03
CA GLU A 2 -3.60 25.36 -30.13
C GLU A 2 -3.25 26.14 -31.41
N ALA A 3 -1.97 26.19 -31.80
CA ALA A 3 -1.56 26.81 -33.06
C ALA A 3 -2.23 26.17 -34.29
N ARG A 4 -2.33 24.83 -34.32
CA ARG A 4 -3.03 24.10 -35.39
C ARG A 4 -4.54 24.39 -35.38
N LEU A 5 -5.16 24.46 -34.19
CA LEU A 5 -6.57 24.84 -34.07
C LEU A 5 -6.82 26.23 -34.64
N LYS A 6 -5.93 27.19 -34.38
CA LYS A 6 -5.99 28.53 -34.99
C LYS A 6 -5.90 28.46 -36.52
N GLU A 7 -4.99 27.68 -37.08
CA GLU A 7 -4.89 27.46 -38.53
C GLU A 7 -6.14 26.80 -39.12
N ASP A 8 -6.71 25.82 -38.43
CA ASP A 8 -7.92 25.12 -38.85
C ASP A 8 -9.13 26.08 -38.87
N ILE A 9 -9.28 26.91 -37.82
CA ILE A 9 -10.29 27.98 -37.74
C ILE A 9 -10.15 28.97 -38.90
N LEU A 10 -8.93 29.43 -39.18
CA LEU A 10 -8.67 30.37 -40.30
C LEU A 10 -9.00 29.74 -41.66
N ARG A 11 -8.67 28.47 -41.84
CA ARG A 11 -8.97 27.72 -43.07
C ARG A 11 -10.47 27.53 -43.25
N GLU A 12 -11.19 27.25 -42.16
CA GLU A 12 -12.64 27.13 -42.18
C GLU A 12 -13.31 28.47 -42.47
N ALA A 13 -12.90 29.54 -41.80
CA ALA A 13 -13.42 30.88 -42.05
C ALA A 13 -13.20 31.34 -43.50
N GLY A 14 -12.06 30.99 -44.10
CA GLY A 14 -11.79 31.25 -45.52
C GLY A 14 -12.80 30.60 -46.48
N LYS A 15 -13.42 29.48 -46.10
CA LYS A 15 -14.49 28.83 -46.87
C LYS A 15 -15.85 29.51 -46.70
N TYR A 16 -16.07 30.21 -45.59
CA TYR A 16 -17.34 30.81 -45.21
C TYR A 16 -17.27 32.35 -45.16
N GLY A 17 -16.60 32.97 -46.13
CA GLY A 17 -16.59 34.43 -46.29
C GLY A 17 -15.98 35.19 -45.09
N GLY A 18 -15.03 34.59 -44.38
CA GLY A 18 -14.41 35.16 -43.20
C GLY A 18 -15.21 34.99 -41.91
N ALA A 19 -16.19 34.08 -41.87
CA ALA A 19 -16.96 33.77 -40.67
C ALA A 19 -16.75 32.33 -40.19
N ILE A 20 -16.82 32.09 -38.89
CA ILE A 20 -16.84 30.76 -38.28
C ILE A 20 -18.09 30.59 -37.43
N MET A 21 -18.64 29.37 -37.40
CA MET A 21 -19.72 29.02 -36.51
C MET A 21 -19.16 28.70 -35.12
N VAL A 22 -19.65 29.39 -34.11
CA VAL A 22 -19.30 29.15 -32.70
C VAL A 22 -20.56 28.82 -31.91
N VAL A 23 -20.37 28.05 -30.86
CA VAL A 23 -21.44 27.62 -29.96
C VAL A 23 -21.35 28.45 -28.69
N HIS A 24 -22.42 29.19 -28.38
CA HIS A 24 -22.54 29.99 -27.17
C HIS A 24 -23.38 29.27 -26.13
N GLU A 25 -23.04 29.49 -24.86
CA GLU A 25 -23.79 29.05 -23.71
C GLU A 25 -24.23 30.29 -22.92
N THR A 26 -25.52 30.43 -22.66
CA THR A 26 -26.04 31.52 -21.82
C THR A 26 -25.91 31.19 -20.33
N ASP A 27 -26.06 32.19 -19.46
CA ASP A 27 -26.09 32.01 -18.00
C ASP A 27 -27.16 31.00 -17.53
N GLY A 28 -28.20 30.76 -18.34
CA GLY A 28 -29.24 29.75 -18.08
C GLY A 28 -28.92 28.35 -18.59
N GLY A 29 -27.69 28.09 -19.06
CA GLY A 29 -27.25 26.81 -19.64
C GLY A 29 -27.82 26.51 -21.02
N LYS A 30 -28.41 27.52 -21.70
CA LYS A 30 -28.95 27.31 -23.05
C LYS A 30 -27.82 27.42 -24.07
N ILE A 31 -27.68 26.38 -24.89
CA ILE A 31 -26.68 26.27 -25.94
C ILE A 31 -27.29 26.71 -27.28
N PHE A 32 -26.61 27.57 -28.03
CA PHE A 32 -27.04 28.01 -29.36
C PHE A 32 -25.86 28.33 -30.30
N ASP A 33 -26.10 28.19 -31.61
CA ASP A 33 -25.09 28.45 -32.63
C ASP A 33 -25.14 29.91 -33.11
N SER A 34 -23.98 30.49 -33.37
CA SER A 34 -23.88 31.83 -33.96
C SER A 34 -22.71 31.90 -34.96
N TRP A 35 -22.86 32.70 -36.01
CA TRP A 35 -21.78 32.99 -36.95
C TRP A 35 -21.02 34.23 -36.51
N GLU A 36 -19.72 34.11 -36.33
CA GLU A 36 -18.83 35.22 -35.97
C GLU A 36 -17.85 35.51 -37.09
N HIS A 37 -17.76 36.80 -37.47
CA HIS A 37 -16.77 37.27 -38.42
C HIS A 37 -15.40 37.39 -37.74
N ILE A 38 -14.39 36.79 -38.34
CA ILE A 38 -13.03 36.72 -37.80
C ILE A 38 -11.99 37.17 -38.82
N THR A 39 -10.92 37.79 -38.33
CA THR A 39 -9.73 38.14 -39.11
C THR A 39 -8.52 37.38 -38.56
N SER A 40 -7.40 37.39 -39.29
CA SER A 40 -6.15 36.80 -38.79
C SER A 40 -5.65 37.45 -37.50
N GLU A 41 -6.02 38.70 -37.26
CA GLU A 41 -5.66 39.48 -36.08
C GLU A 41 -6.61 39.21 -34.89
N SER A 42 -7.87 38.83 -35.14
CA SER A 42 -8.86 38.60 -34.08
C SER A 42 -8.74 37.24 -33.39
N ILE A 43 -7.86 36.35 -33.87
CA ILE A 43 -7.69 35.01 -33.33
C ILE A 43 -6.30 34.88 -32.73
N GLN A 44 -6.26 34.64 -31.43
CA GLN A 44 -5.02 34.47 -30.70
C GLN A 44 -5.09 33.20 -29.86
N THR A 45 -4.02 32.42 -29.89
CA THR A 45 -3.79 31.38 -28.89
C THR A 45 -3.52 32.02 -27.53
N PRO A 46 -3.75 31.34 -26.40
CA PRO A 46 -3.41 31.86 -25.09
C PRO A 46 -1.94 32.34 -25.00
N LEU A 47 -1.00 31.61 -25.62
CA LEU A 47 0.40 32.02 -25.68
C LEU A 47 0.58 33.36 -26.41
N GLU A 48 -0.08 33.55 -27.56
CA GLU A 48 -0.03 34.82 -28.30
C GLU A 48 -0.65 35.98 -27.52
N VAL A 49 -1.76 35.74 -26.81
CA VAL A 49 -2.39 36.76 -25.94
C VAL A 49 -1.40 37.25 -24.89
N TYR A 50 -0.78 36.34 -24.13
CA TYR A 50 0.14 36.74 -23.07
C TYR A 50 1.47 37.30 -23.59
N ASN A 51 1.98 36.81 -24.72
CA ASN A 51 3.13 37.45 -25.39
C ASN A 51 2.79 38.89 -25.82
N GLY A 52 1.56 39.12 -26.29
CA GLY A 52 1.07 40.47 -26.59
C GLY A 52 1.03 41.38 -25.37
N LEU A 53 0.60 40.86 -24.22
CA LEU A 53 0.61 41.61 -22.95
C LEU A 53 2.04 41.92 -22.48
N GLU A 54 2.97 40.98 -22.60
CA GLU A 54 4.39 41.20 -22.28
C GLU A 54 5.01 42.27 -23.20
N LEU A 55 4.75 42.20 -24.50
CA LEU A 55 5.18 43.23 -25.47
C LEU A 55 4.56 44.61 -25.20
N ALA A 56 3.35 44.66 -24.63
CA ALA A 56 2.70 45.89 -24.18
C ALA A 56 3.31 46.45 -22.88
N GLY A 57 4.34 45.79 -22.31
CA GLY A 57 5.08 46.25 -21.14
C GLY A 57 4.51 45.77 -19.80
N LEU A 58 3.54 44.84 -19.80
CA LEU A 58 3.07 44.22 -18.55
C LEU A 58 4.10 43.20 -18.06
N PRO A 59 4.48 43.21 -16.77
CA PRO A 59 5.45 42.27 -16.20
C PRO A 59 4.80 40.90 -15.92
N VAL A 60 4.33 40.23 -16.98
CA VAL A 60 3.65 38.93 -16.92
C VAL A 60 4.49 37.87 -17.61
N LYS A 61 4.54 36.67 -17.01
CA LYS A 61 5.14 35.48 -17.60
C LYS A 61 4.09 34.39 -17.70
N TYR A 62 3.86 33.91 -18.92
CA TYR A 62 2.90 32.85 -19.17
C TYR A 62 3.54 31.46 -19.11
N ALA A 63 2.87 30.53 -18.43
CA ALA A 63 3.21 29.13 -18.41
C ALA A 63 1.96 28.28 -18.61
N ARG A 64 2.04 27.24 -19.47
CA ARG A 64 0.93 26.34 -19.76
C ARG A 64 1.25 24.93 -19.31
N VAL A 65 0.51 24.44 -18.31
CA VAL A 65 0.62 23.06 -17.80
C VAL A 65 -0.68 22.30 -18.13
N PRO A 66 -0.64 21.29 -19.02
CA PRO A 66 -1.85 20.67 -19.57
C PRO A 66 -2.43 19.57 -18.65
N ILE A 67 -3.08 19.97 -17.55
CA ILE A 67 -3.76 19.05 -16.64
C ILE A 67 -5.18 18.73 -17.13
N THR A 68 -5.51 17.45 -17.31
CA THR A 68 -6.86 16.99 -17.67
C THR A 68 -7.87 17.32 -16.56
N ASP A 69 -9.06 17.79 -16.95
CA ASP A 69 -10.10 18.13 -15.98
C ASP A 69 -10.61 16.91 -15.19
N GLY A 70 -10.93 17.12 -13.91
CA GLY A 70 -11.35 16.06 -13.00
C GLY A 70 -10.24 15.09 -12.56
N LYS A 71 -9.10 15.02 -13.25
CA LYS A 71 -8.01 14.08 -12.96
C LYS A 71 -7.04 14.61 -11.90
N ALA A 72 -6.35 13.69 -11.21
CA ALA A 72 -5.18 14.06 -10.42
C ALA A 72 -4.01 14.46 -11.35
N PRO A 73 -3.21 15.51 -11.04
CA PRO A 73 -2.08 15.92 -11.87
C PRO A 73 -1.05 14.79 -12.00
N GLN A 74 -0.36 14.72 -13.14
CA GLN A 74 0.80 13.87 -13.31
C GLN A 74 1.98 14.43 -12.50
N THR A 75 2.97 13.58 -12.22
CA THR A 75 4.18 14.02 -11.53
C THR A 75 4.98 15.03 -12.34
N SER A 76 4.96 14.93 -13.67
CA SER A 76 5.53 15.94 -14.57
C SER A 76 4.84 17.29 -14.45
N ASP A 77 3.51 17.31 -14.30
CA ASP A 77 2.75 18.56 -14.16
C ASP A 77 3.16 19.29 -12.88
N ILE A 78 3.40 18.55 -11.79
CA ILE A 78 3.88 19.09 -10.52
C ILE A 78 5.32 19.62 -10.67
N ASP A 79 6.20 18.89 -11.36
CA ASP A 79 7.57 19.33 -11.64
C ASP A 79 7.58 20.62 -12.46
N ASP A 80 6.75 20.73 -13.50
CA ASP A 80 6.65 21.93 -14.35
C ASP A 80 6.17 23.14 -13.53
N ILE A 81 5.16 22.97 -12.67
CA ILE A 81 4.70 24.02 -11.75
C ILE A 81 5.83 24.40 -10.79
N ALA A 82 6.52 23.42 -10.20
CA ALA A 82 7.58 23.66 -9.23
C ALA A 82 8.77 24.42 -9.82
N VAL A 83 9.20 24.06 -11.02
CA VAL A 83 10.29 24.76 -11.73
C VAL A 83 9.90 26.19 -12.06
N ASN A 84 8.67 26.43 -12.53
CA ASN A 84 8.20 27.79 -12.83
C ASN A 84 8.15 28.67 -11.57
N ILE A 85 7.74 28.13 -10.43
CA ILE A 85 7.69 28.86 -9.16
C ILE A 85 9.07 29.10 -8.58
N ALA A 86 9.93 28.07 -8.55
CA ALA A 86 11.28 28.17 -7.98
C ALA A 86 12.21 29.07 -8.79
N SER A 87 11.95 29.26 -10.09
CA SER A 87 12.70 30.16 -10.97
C SER A 87 12.16 31.59 -11.01
N ALA A 88 11.03 31.86 -10.38
CA ALA A 88 10.42 33.18 -10.38
C ALA A 88 11.12 34.13 -9.39
N PRO A 89 11.07 35.46 -9.63
CA PRO A 89 11.48 36.47 -8.65
C PRO A 89 10.75 36.29 -7.30
N LYS A 90 11.38 36.73 -6.20
CA LYS A 90 10.83 36.54 -4.84
C LYS A 90 9.48 37.21 -4.62
N ASP A 91 9.25 38.34 -5.30
CA ASP A 91 8.06 39.18 -5.28
C ASP A 91 7.03 38.80 -6.37
N ALA A 92 7.28 37.75 -7.14
CA ALA A 92 6.35 37.29 -8.17
C ALA A 92 5.02 36.83 -7.57
N VAL A 93 3.93 37.27 -8.18
CA VAL A 93 2.57 36.82 -7.87
C VAL A 93 2.18 35.70 -8.84
N PHE A 94 1.69 34.58 -8.30
CA PHE A 94 1.26 33.44 -9.10
C PHE A 94 -0.25 33.43 -9.28
N VAL A 95 -0.70 33.41 -10.54
CA VAL A 95 -2.11 33.33 -10.90
C VAL A 95 -2.36 31.99 -11.59
N PHE A 96 -3.22 31.17 -11.00
CA PHE A 96 -3.67 29.91 -11.59
C PHE A 96 -5.08 30.08 -12.15
N ASN A 97 -5.30 29.65 -13.40
CA ASN A 97 -6.61 29.67 -14.02
C ASN A 97 -6.95 28.33 -14.67
N CYS A 98 -8.22 27.94 -14.56
CA CYS A 98 -8.82 26.85 -15.32
C CYS A 98 -10.22 27.29 -15.78
N GLN A 99 -10.95 26.41 -16.47
CA GLN A 99 -12.26 26.76 -17.04
C GLN A 99 -13.23 27.36 -16.00
N MET A 100 -13.30 26.77 -14.81
CA MET A 100 -14.24 27.20 -13.75
C MET A 100 -13.54 27.84 -12.53
N GLY A 101 -12.21 27.93 -12.50
CA GLY A 101 -11.49 28.39 -11.30
C GLY A 101 -11.55 27.45 -10.10
N ARG A 102 -11.94 26.18 -10.28
CA ARG A 102 -12.15 25.19 -9.20
C ARG A 102 -11.01 24.17 -9.11
N GLY A 103 -11.24 22.91 -9.51
CA GLY A 103 -10.34 21.79 -9.19
C GLY A 103 -8.87 21.96 -9.59
N ARG A 104 -8.58 22.30 -10.86
CA ARG A 104 -7.20 22.52 -11.35
C ARG A 104 -6.56 23.77 -10.73
N THR A 105 -7.33 24.85 -10.60
CA THR A 105 -6.88 26.09 -9.95
C THR A 105 -6.49 25.84 -8.50
N THR A 106 -7.38 25.23 -7.70
CA THR A 106 -7.06 24.87 -6.31
C THR A 106 -5.80 24.03 -6.23
N THR A 107 -5.64 23.04 -7.11
CA THR A 107 -4.46 22.15 -7.09
C THR A 107 -3.17 22.95 -7.33
N GLY A 108 -3.15 23.83 -8.34
CA GLY A 108 -2.00 24.70 -8.62
C GLY A 108 -1.70 25.66 -7.46
N THR A 109 -2.73 26.29 -6.89
CA THR A 109 -2.59 27.18 -5.74
C THR A 109 -2.02 26.47 -4.52
N VAL A 110 -2.52 25.27 -4.18
CA VAL A 110 -2.01 24.47 -3.05
C VAL A 110 -0.53 24.11 -3.25
N ILE A 111 -0.15 23.67 -4.45
CA ILE A 111 1.24 23.36 -4.80
C ILE A 111 2.12 24.61 -4.63
N ALA A 112 1.65 25.76 -5.10
CA ALA A 112 2.39 27.00 -5.01
C ALA A 112 2.58 27.49 -3.58
N CYS A 113 1.53 27.41 -2.75
CA CYS A 113 1.62 27.76 -1.34
C CYS A 113 2.63 26.87 -0.60
N LEU A 114 2.61 25.55 -0.82
CA LEU A 114 3.58 24.63 -0.22
C LEU A 114 5.01 24.97 -0.63
N LEU A 115 5.25 25.19 -1.93
CA LEU A 115 6.55 25.56 -2.46
C LEU A 115 7.06 26.88 -1.91
N LYS A 116 6.20 27.91 -1.86
CA LYS A 116 6.59 29.22 -1.34
C LYS A 116 6.92 29.16 0.15
N LEU A 117 6.10 28.49 0.95
CA LEU A 117 6.42 28.27 2.37
C LEU A 117 7.77 27.56 2.54
N ARG A 118 8.04 26.56 1.71
CA ARG A 118 9.32 25.86 1.71
C ARG A 118 10.51 26.75 1.29
N ILE A 119 10.36 27.54 0.22
CA ILE A 119 11.41 28.43 -0.28
C ILE A 119 11.70 29.57 0.71
N ASP A 120 10.66 30.12 1.34
CA ASP A 120 10.77 31.30 2.18
C ASP A 120 11.18 30.94 3.63
N HIS A 121 10.75 29.79 4.16
CA HIS A 121 10.96 29.40 5.56
C HIS A 121 11.78 28.11 5.79
N GLY A 122 12.12 27.37 4.73
CA GLY A 122 12.91 26.12 4.84
C GLY A 122 12.13 24.90 5.34
N ARG A 123 12.81 23.94 6.00
CA ARG A 123 12.19 22.79 6.69
C ARG A 123 12.16 22.99 8.21
N PRO A 124 11.13 22.46 8.90
CA PRO A 124 9.92 21.85 8.32
C PRO A 124 9.00 22.92 7.71
N ILE A 125 8.13 22.53 6.78
CA ILE A 125 7.13 23.45 6.21
C ILE A 125 6.19 23.86 7.33
N ARG A 126 6.30 25.11 7.79
CA ARG A 126 5.47 25.68 8.85
C ARG A 126 4.57 26.73 8.27
N ILE A 127 3.33 26.72 8.72
CA ILE A 127 2.38 27.80 8.44
C ILE A 127 2.39 28.67 9.67
N GLU A 128 2.77 29.93 9.50
CA GLU A 128 2.58 30.92 10.56
C GLU A 128 1.06 31.10 10.77
N MET A 129 0.63 30.81 11.99
CA MET A 129 -0.71 31.10 12.46
C MET A 129 -0.76 32.60 12.73
N THR A 130 -1.08 33.39 11.70
CA THR A 130 -1.53 34.77 11.92
C THR A 130 -2.89 34.71 12.57
N ASP A 131 -3.05 35.34 13.73
CA ASP A 131 -4.21 35.32 14.65
C ASP A 131 -5.56 35.79 14.07
N ASP A 132 -5.68 36.00 12.75
CA ASP A 132 -6.82 36.69 12.14
C ASP A 132 -7.91 35.78 11.53
N PHE A 133 -7.90 34.47 11.78
CA PHE A 133 -9.00 33.61 11.33
C PHE A 133 -9.39 32.58 12.40
N GLN A 134 -10.36 32.96 13.22
CA GLN A 134 -11.20 31.99 13.93
C GLN A 134 -12.01 31.20 12.90
N PRO A 135 -12.03 29.85 12.95
CA PRO A 135 -12.98 29.10 12.14
C PRO A 135 -14.37 29.31 12.75
N GLU A 136 -15.22 30.08 12.07
CA GLU A 136 -16.65 30.02 12.35
C GLU A 136 -17.14 28.61 12.03
N GLU A 137 -17.60 27.88 13.04
CA GLU A 137 -18.49 26.74 12.86
C GLU A 137 -19.79 27.26 12.24
N SER A 138 -19.82 27.40 10.91
CA SER A 138 -21.04 27.75 10.20
C SER A 138 -21.85 26.47 9.99
N ASP A 139 -22.95 26.38 10.73
CA ASP A 139 -24.05 25.45 10.51
C ASP A 139 -24.40 25.38 9.02
N ALA A 140 -24.54 24.14 8.54
CA ALA A 140 -24.94 23.82 7.19
C ALA A 140 -26.26 24.52 6.82
N LYS A 141 -26.18 25.47 5.87
CA LYS A 141 -27.27 25.83 4.94
C LYS A 141 -26.80 26.74 3.81
N GLY A 142 -26.70 26.17 2.61
CA GLY A 142 -27.15 26.79 1.36
C GLY A 142 -26.12 27.46 0.44
N SER A 143 -26.21 27.08 -0.85
CA SER A 143 -25.70 27.75 -2.07
C SER A 143 -24.24 27.45 -2.47
N SER A 144 -23.88 27.06 -3.69
CA SER A 144 -24.60 26.67 -4.92
C SER A 144 -23.63 25.80 -5.73
N GLY A 145 -23.98 24.54 -5.97
CA GLY A 145 -23.28 23.65 -6.89
C GLY A 145 -24.01 23.65 -8.21
N GLY A 146 -23.35 24.07 -9.29
CA GLY A 146 -23.82 23.83 -10.65
C GLY A 146 -23.91 22.33 -10.91
N GLU A 147 -25.13 21.84 -11.08
CA GLU A 147 -25.42 20.46 -11.49
C GLU A 147 -25.34 20.34 -13.02
N GLU A 148 -24.73 19.25 -13.48
CA GLU A 148 -25.10 18.62 -14.75
C GLU A 148 -26.43 17.90 -14.50
N THR A 149 -27.49 18.40 -15.11
CA THR A 149 -28.88 17.93 -14.95
C THR A 149 -29.07 16.51 -15.52
N ILE A 150 -29.65 15.62 -14.72
CA ILE A 150 -30.29 14.38 -15.19
C ILE A 150 -31.79 14.58 -15.01
N HIS A 151 -32.51 14.66 -16.13
CA HIS A 151 -33.97 14.80 -16.19
C HIS A 151 -34.69 13.69 -15.42
N ARG A 152 -35.65 14.08 -14.57
CA ARG A 152 -36.77 13.23 -14.13
C ARG A 152 -38.07 14.05 -14.20
N ASN A 153 -39.09 13.41 -14.77
CA ASN A 153 -40.41 13.96 -15.02
C ASN A 153 -41.18 14.24 -13.72
N GLU A 154 -41.99 15.29 -13.81
CA GLU A 154 -42.96 15.77 -12.84
C GLU A 154 -44.13 14.80 -12.70
N ASP A 155 -44.62 14.64 -11.47
CA ASP A 155 -46.05 14.44 -11.19
C ASP A 155 -46.36 15.14 -9.86
N GLU A 156 -47.35 16.03 -9.92
CA GLU A 156 -47.91 16.84 -8.86
C GLU A 156 -48.72 15.96 -7.88
N GLU A 157 -48.68 16.29 -6.58
CA GLU A 157 -49.93 16.45 -5.80
C GLU A 157 -49.69 17.15 -4.46
N SER A 158 -50.62 18.06 -4.19
CA SER A 158 -50.75 18.98 -3.06
C SER A 158 -51.18 18.29 -1.75
N ASP A 159 -50.74 18.78 -0.59
CA ASP A 159 -51.68 19.23 0.44
C ASP A 159 -51.03 20.14 1.51
N THR A 160 -51.92 20.89 2.14
CA THR A 160 -51.83 22.13 2.89
C THR A 160 -51.70 21.91 4.41
N GLY A 161 -51.17 22.89 5.15
CA GLY A 161 -51.32 22.91 6.62
C GLY A 161 -50.35 23.81 7.41
N SER A 162 -50.86 24.94 7.88
CA SER A 162 -50.18 26.06 8.57
C SER A 162 -49.80 25.81 10.06
N PRO A 163 -49.04 26.73 10.71
CA PRO A 163 -48.22 26.49 11.90
C PRO A 163 -48.84 26.94 13.23
N ASN A 164 -48.36 26.38 14.35
CA ASN A 164 -48.00 27.09 15.61
C ASN A 164 -47.89 26.13 16.83
N SER A 165 -46.80 26.20 17.58
CA SER A 165 -46.82 26.51 19.03
C SER A 165 -45.42 26.46 19.66
N ARG A 166 -45.20 27.39 20.59
CA ARG A 166 -43.96 27.68 21.31
C ARG A 166 -43.80 26.83 22.58
N LEU A 167 -42.55 26.43 22.83
CA LEU A 167 -41.80 26.41 24.11
C LEU A 167 -42.36 25.65 25.33
N SER A 168 -41.63 24.62 25.78
CA SER A 168 -41.01 24.57 27.13
C SER A 168 -40.05 23.36 27.28
N PRO A 169 -39.00 23.45 28.12
CA PRO A 169 -37.85 22.57 28.08
C PRO A 169 -38.03 21.34 28.99
N LYS A 170 -38.08 20.14 28.40
CA LYS A 170 -38.01 18.89 29.16
C LYS A 170 -36.63 18.26 29.02
N LYS A 171 -35.92 18.18 30.15
CA LYS A 171 -34.75 17.33 30.37
C LYS A 171 -35.09 15.90 29.96
N HIS A 172 -34.56 15.45 28.83
CA HIS A 172 -34.45 14.04 28.50
C HIS A 172 -32.96 13.70 28.42
N SER A 173 -32.49 13.07 29.50
CA SER A 173 -31.35 12.17 29.45
C SER A 173 -31.66 11.06 28.45
N SER A 174 -31.10 11.16 27.26
CA SER A 174 -30.99 10.02 26.35
C SER A 174 -29.51 9.80 26.06
N LEU A 175 -29.04 8.62 26.43
CA LEU A 175 -27.77 8.07 25.97
C LEU A 175 -27.74 8.17 24.45
N ARG A 176 -27.06 9.19 23.91
CA ARG A 176 -26.71 9.22 22.50
C ARG A 176 -25.51 8.30 22.35
N SER A 177 -25.71 7.21 21.59
CA SER A 177 -24.61 6.50 20.94
C SER A 177 -23.64 7.53 20.36
N HIS A 178 -22.39 7.53 20.82
CA HIS A 178 -21.33 8.39 20.31
C HIS A 178 -20.92 7.93 18.90
N HIS A 179 -21.77 8.15 17.91
CA HIS A 179 -21.39 7.97 16.50
C HIS A 179 -20.51 9.14 16.08
N HIS A 180 -19.19 8.91 16.07
CA HIS A 180 -18.25 9.77 15.38
C HIS A 180 -18.59 9.75 13.88
N PRO A 181 -18.93 10.89 13.25
CA PRO A 181 -19.15 10.91 11.81
C PRO A 181 -17.83 10.59 11.08
N PHE A 182 -17.89 9.74 10.06
CA PHE A 182 -16.72 9.36 9.27
C PHE A 182 -16.05 10.59 8.66
N GLY A 183 -14.83 10.85 9.07
CA GLY A 183 -14.00 11.97 8.66
C GLY A 183 -12.85 11.55 7.75
N ILE A 184 -12.08 12.54 7.28
CA ILE A 184 -10.93 12.30 6.41
C ILE A 184 -9.88 11.41 7.10
N ASP A 185 -9.74 11.51 8.43
CA ASP A 185 -8.79 10.74 9.22
C ASP A 185 -9.18 9.26 9.43
N ASP A 186 -10.40 8.88 9.03
CA ASP A 186 -10.87 7.50 9.09
C ASP A 186 -10.47 6.70 7.84
N ILE A 187 -9.96 7.37 6.80
CA ILE A 187 -9.40 6.69 5.62
C ILE A 187 -8.00 6.15 6.00
N LEU A 188 -7.92 4.85 6.30
CA LEU A 188 -6.69 4.15 6.71
C LEU A 188 -5.50 4.38 5.78
N LEU A 189 -5.74 4.51 4.47
CA LEU A 189 -4.70 4.81 3.48
C LEU A 189 -3.90 6.08 3.82
N LEU A 190 -4.58 7.11 4.34
CA LEU A 190 -3.97 8.39 4.68
C LEU A 190 -3.08 8.27 5.92
N ARG A 191 -3.43 7.40 6.88
CA ARG A 191 -2.54 7.07 8.00
C ARG A 191 -1.30 6.34 7.49
N LYS A 192 -1.48 5.33 6.62
CA LYS A 192 -0.37 4.54 6.05
C LYS A 192 0.65 5.39 5.32
N ILE A 193 0.24 6.26 4.40
CA ILE A 193 1.19 7.11 3.66
C ILE A 193 1.92 8.09 4.59
N THR A 194 1.24 8.63 5.61
CA THR A 194 1.83 9.55 6.59
C THR A 194 2.96 8.86 7.36
N ARG A 195 2.77 7.59 7.76
CA ARG A 195 3.79 6.81 8.48
C ARG A 195 5.04 6.50 7.64
N LEU A 196 4.98 6.59 6.31
CA LEU A 196 6.14 6.33 5.45
C LEU A 196 7.18 7.46 5.46
N PHE A 197 6.85 8.64 5.98
CA PHE A 197 7.72 9.81 5.97
C PHE A 197 8.07 10.25 7.38
N ASP A 198 9.31 10.70 7.59
CA ASP A 198 9.85 11.13 8.89
C ASP A 198 9.01 12.22 9.54
N ASN A 199 8.65 13.21 8.73
CA ASN A 199 7.82 14.36 9.09
C ASN A 199 6.43 14.27 8.45
N GLY A 200 5.93 13.05 8.24
CA GLY A 200 4.70 12.84 7.50
C GLY A 200 3.49 13.52 8.13
N ILE A 201 3.38 13.50 9.47
CA ILE A 201 2.28 14.14 10.20
C ILE A 201 2.31 15.65 9.98
N GLU A 202 3.47 16.27 10.18
CA GLU A 202 3.69 17.71 10.02
C GLU A 202 3.44 18.14 8.56
N CYS A 203 3.93 17.37 7.59
CA CYS A 203 3.73 17.63 6.17
C CYS A 203 2.25 17.54 5.78
N ARG A 204 1.52 16.58 6.34
CA ARG A 204 0.07 16.44 6.13
C ARG A 204 -0.69 17.59 6.81
N GLN A 205 -0.32 17.99 8.02
CA GLN A 205 -0.93 19.12 8.71
C GLN A 205 -0.73 20.44 7.95
N ALA A 206 0.48 20.69 7.44
CA ALA A 206 0.76 21.85 6.61
C ALA A 206 -0.10 21.83 5.33
N LEU A 207 -0.15 20.69 4.64
CA LEU A 207 -1.01 20.53 3.47
C LEU A 207 -2.50 20.80 3.80
N ASP A 208 -3.00 20.24 4.89
CA ASP A 208 -4.39 20.35 5.30
C ASP A 208 -4.79 21.79 5.61
N ALA A 209 -3.92 22.54 6.28
CA ALA A 209 -4.13 23.95 6.55
C ALA A 209 -4.12 24.80 5.27
N ILE A 210 -3.25 24.50 4.29
CA ILE A 210 -3.26 25.17 2.98
C ILE A 210 -4.52 24.84 2.19
N ILE A 211 -4.93 23.57 2.17
CA ILE A 211 -6.19 23.16 1.54
C ILE A 211 -7.37 23.92 2.16
N ASN A 212 -7.39 24.10 3.48
CA ASN A 212 -8.42 24.90 4.16
C ASN A 212 -8.39 26.37 3.76
N ARG A 213 -7.21 26.98 3.62
CA ARG A 213 -7.08 28.36 3.12
C ARG A 213 -7.53 28.50 1.66
N CYS A 214 -7.57 27.39 0.90
CA CYS A 214 -8.06 27.34 -0.48
C CYS A 214 -9.53 26.87 -0.62
N SER A 215 -10.28 26.78 0.50
CA SER A 215 -11.62 26.17 0.53
C SER A 215 -12.65 26.91 -0.33
N ALA A 216 -12.53 28.23 -0.48
CA ALA A 216 -13.44 29.08 -1.26
C ALA A 216 -13.60 28.64 -2.73
N MET A 217 -12.58 28.00 -3.31
CA MET A 217 -12.65 27.45 -4.67
C MET A 217 -13.17 26.00 -4.68
N GLN A 218 -12.43 25.13 -3.99
CA GLN A 218 -12.75 23.70 -3.85
C GLN A 218 -11.86 23.12 -2.75
N ASN A 219 -12.43 22.69 -1.63
CA ASN A 219 -11.68 21.91 -0.66
C ASN A 219 -11.53 20.46 -1.13
N ILE A 220 -10.28 20.01 -1.30
CA ILE A 220 -9.96 18.66 -1.80
C ILE A 220 -10.43 17.59 -0.80
N ARG A 221 -10.29 17.83 0.52
CA ARG A 221 -10.66 16.87 1.57
C ARG A 221 -12.17 16.74 1.69
N GLU A 222 -12.89 17.85 1.63
CA GLU A 222 -14.36 17.83 1.62
C GLU A 222 -14.91 17.13 0.38
N ALA A 223 -14.29 17.32 -0.79
CA ALA A 223 -14.69 16.61 -2.01
C ALA A 223 -14.57 15.08 -1.87
N VAL A 224 -13.50 14.57 -1.25
CA VAL A 224 -13.35 13.14 -0.95
C VAL A 224 -14.53 12.65 -0.10
N LEU A 225 -14.87 13.38 0.97
CA LEU A 225 -15.96 13.03 1.87
C LEU A 225 -17.35 13.15 1.22
N GLN A 226 -17.54 14.13 0.33
CA GLN A 226 -18.79 14.28 -0.43
C GLN A 226 -19.02 13.08 -1.36
N TYR A 227 -18.00 12.66 -2.12
CA TYR A 227 -18.13 11.46 -2.96
C TYR A 227 -18.31 10.19 -2.13
N GLN A 228 -17.63 10.08 -0.98
CA GLN A 228 -17.84 8.97 -0.04
C GLN A 228 -19.31 8.83 0.36
N LYS A 229 -19.98 9.95 0.69
CA LYS A 229 -21.40 9.94 1.04
C LYS A 229 -22.27 9.43 -0.11
N VAL A 230 -22.03 9.89 -1.33
CA VAL A 230 -22.75 9.46 -2.54
C VAL A 230 -22.51 7.97 -2.83
N ILE A 231 -21.29 7.47 -2.65
CA ILE A 231 -20.94 6.05 -2.87
C ILE A 231 -21.73 5.14 -1.92
N ASN A 232 -21.88 5.55 -0.66
CA ASN A 232 -22.54 4.76 0.39
C ASN A 232 -24.08 4.90 0.42
N GLN A 233 -24.66 5.78 -0.40
CA GLN A 233 -26.11 5.96 -0.51
C GLN A 233 -26.75 4.82 -1.34
N GLN A 234 -27.25 3.79 -0.66
CA GLN A 234 -27.81 2.58 -1.30
C GLN A 234 -29.06 2.84 -2.16
N ASN A 235 -29.77 3.94 -1.91
CA ASN A 235 -30.94 4.35 -2.68
C ASN A 235 -30.59 4.99 -4.04
N LEU A 236 -29.32 5.29 -4.31
CA LEU A 236 -28.88 5.85 -5.60
C LEU A 236 -28.67 4.76 -6.66
N GLU A 237 -28.93 5.15 -7.91
CA GLU A 237 -28.73 4.28 -9.07
C GLU A 237 -27.27 3.79 -9.15
N PRO A 238 -27.02 2.49 -9.45
CA PRO A 238 -25.67 1.95 -9.54
C PRO A 238 -24.72 2.73 -10.48
N ARG A 239 -25.26 3.33 -11.55
CA ARG A 239 -24.47 4.18 -12.47
C ARG A 239 -23.95 5.43 -11.77
N VAL A 240 -24.78 6.12 -10.99
CA VAL A 240 -24.39 7.33 -10.23
C VAL A 240 -23.30 6.99 -9.22
N ARG A 241 -23.47 5.89 -8.47
CA ARG A 241 -22.46 5.42 -7.51
C ARG A 241 -21.13 5.06 -8.19
N ARG A 242 -21.15 4.46 -9.37
CA ARG A 242 -19.92 4.18 -10.15
C ARG A 242 -19.21 5.45 -10.62
N VAL A 243 -19.95 6.46 -11.09
CA VAL A 243 -19.36 7.76 -11.47
C VAL A 243 -18.78 8.47 -10.25
N ALA A 244 -19.51 8.47 -9.12
CA ALA A 244 -19.05 9.02 -7.85
C ALA A 244 -17.78 8.31 -7.35
N LEU A 245 -17.73 6.98 -7.48
CA LEU A 245 -16.56 6.19 -7.11
C LEU A 245 -15.32 6.57 -7.93
N SER A 246 -15.49 6.72 -9.25
CA SER A 246 -14.41 7.16 -10.15
C SER A 246 -13.93 8.57 -9.82
N ARG A 247 -14.85 9.54 -9.66
CA ARG A 247 -14.51 10.92 -9.28
C ARG A 247 -13.88 11.00 -7.89
N GLY A 248 -14.43 10.28 -6.90
CA GLY A 248 -13.89 10.19 -5.55
C GLY A 248 -12.46 9.64 -5.52
N ALA A 249 -12.18 8.61 -6.33
CA ALA A 249 -10.84 8.05 -6.48
C ALA A 249 -9.82 9.09 -6.99
N GLU A 250 -10.20 9.95 -7.95
CA GLU A 250 -9.32 11.02 -8.44
C GLU A 250 -9.02 12.08 -7.38
N TYR A 251 -9.99 12.44 -6.54
CA TYR A 251 -9.78 13.35 -5.41
C TYR A 251 -8.88 12.73 -4.33
N LEU A 252 -9.09 11.45 -4.01
CA LEU A 252 -8.24 10.73 -3.06
C LEU A 252 -6.81 10.58 -3.59
N GLU A 253 -6.63 10.22 -4.86
CA GLU A 253 -5.32 10.15 -5.51
C GLU A 253 -4.62 11.51 -5.50
N ARG A 254 -5.35 12.60 -5.80
CA ARG A 254 -4.83 13.96 -5.75
C ARG A 254 -4.34 14.32 -4.35
N TYR A 255 -5.11 14.01 -3.31
CA TYR A 255 -4.72 14.29 -1.93
C TYR A 255 -3.50 13.47 -1.49
N VAL A 256 -3.46 12.17 -1.80
CA VAL A 256 -2.31 11.29 -1.54
C VAL A 256 -1.03 11.80 -2.24
N LYS A 257 -1.14 12.25 -3.49
CA LYS A 257 -0.01 12.87 -4.22
C LYS A 257 0.47 14.16 -3.56
N LEU A 258 -0.45 14.99 -3.06
CA LEU A 258 -0.09 16.24 -2.37
C LEU A 258 0.56 15.98 -1.01
N ILE A 259 0.17 14.91 -0.30
CA ILE A 259 0.88 14.47 0.93
C ILE A 259 2.32 14.08 0.57
N ALA A 260 2.51 13.26 -0.47
CA ALA A 260 3.85 12.87 -0.93
C ALA A 260 4.67 14.09 -1.40
N PHE A 261 4.05 15.06 -2.07
CA PHE A 261 4.71 16.29 -2.50
C PHE A 261 5.12 17.17 -1.31
N SER A 262 4.26 17.31 -0.30
CA SER A 262 4.60 18.01 0.95
C SER A 262 5.78 17.36 1.66
N ALA A 263 5.82 16.02 1.74
CA ALA A 263 6.95 15.26 2.28
C ALA A 263 8.24 15.44 1.46
N TYR A 264 8.14 15.43 0.12
CA TYR A 264 9.27 15.72 -0.77
C TYR A 264 9.86 17.10 -0.50
N LEU A 265 9.03 18.13 -0.40
CA LEU A 265 9.46 19.49 -0.07
C LEU A 265 10.07 19.60 1.33
N GLY A 266 9.61 18.76 2.28
CA GLY A 266 10.19 18.67 3.62
C GLY A 266 11.51 17.90 3.69
N SER A 267 11.86 17.12 2.65
CA SER A 267 13.07 16.30 2.60
C SER A 267 14.29 17.05 2.04
N ASP A 268 15.46 16.42 2.15
CA ASP A 268 16.71 16.90 1.54
C ASP A 268 16.71 16.89 0.00
N ALA A 269 15.85 16.07 -0.61
CA ALA A 269 15.73 15.96 -2.07
C ALA A 269 15.37 17.29 -2.76
N PHE A 270 14.66 18.18 -2.06
CA PHE A 270 14.32 19.51 -2.58
C PHE A 270 15.36 20.58 -2.24
N ASP A 271 16.34 20.30 -1.35
CA ASP A 271 17.33 21.29 -0.91
C ASP A 271 18.03 21.92 -2.13
N GLY A 272 18.37 21.12 -3.15
CA GLY A 272 19.09 21.59 -4.35
C GLY A 272 18.32 22.66 -5.16
N PHE A 273 16.99 22.71 -5.05
CA PHE A 273 16.17 23.79 -5.63
C PHE A 273 16.17 25.05 -4.77
N CYS A 274 16.44 24.94 -3.47
CA CYS A 274 16.66 26.05 -2.53
C CYS A 274 18.10 26.59 -2.55
N GLY A 275 18.98 26.06 -3.40
CA GLY A 275 20.40 26.43 -3.44
C GLY A 275 21.24 25.82 -2.31
N GLN A 276 20.70 24.83 -1.61
CA GLN A 276 21.35 24.11 -0.51
C GLN A 276 21.53 22.64 -0.96
N GLY A 277 22.72 22.08 -1.01
CA GLY A 277 22.90 20.67 -1.42
C GLY A 277 23.30 20.41 -2.88
N GLU A 278 23.67 19.16 -3.15
CA GLU A 278 24.54 18.81 -4.29
C GLU A 278 23.79 18.56 -5.61
N LYS A 279 22.52 18.11 -5.55
CA LYS A 279 21.75 17.69 -6.73
C LYS A 279 20.31 18.19 -6.66
N LYS A 280 19.78 18.63 -7.80
CA LYS A 280 18.35 18.92 -8.00
C LYS A 280 17.61 17.64 -8.36
N VAL A 281 16.92 17.02 -7.41
CA VAL A 281 16.12 15.81 -7.64
C VAL A 281 14.67 16.24 -7.83
N SER A 282 14.08 16.03 -9.02
CA SER A 282 12.68 16.41 -9.25
C SER A 282 11.70 15.54 -8.45
N PHE A 283 10.46 16.02 -8.23
CA PHE A 283 9.43 15.26 -7.53
C PHE A 283 9.11 13.96 -8.28
N LYS A 284 9.07 14.01 -9.62
CA LYS A 284 8.93 12.80 -10.44
C LYS A 284 10.01 11.78 -10.07
N THR A 285 11.29 12.14 -10.16
CA THR A 285 12.40 11.21 -9.89
C THR A 285 12.35 10.68 -8.47
N TRP A 286 12.12 11.55 -7.48
CA TRP A 286 12.00 11.18 -6.07
C TRP A 286 10.86 10.19 -5.82
N LEU A 287 9.68 10.40 -6.44
CA LEU A 287 8.53 9.52 -6.28
C LEU A 287 8.70 8.18 -7.02
N HIS A 288 9.51 8.12 -8.09
CA HIS A 288 9.83 6.85 -8.77
C HIS A 288 10.73 5.94 -7.92
N GLN A 289 11.52 6.51 -7.01
CA GLN A 289 12.36 5.76 -6.08
C GLN A 289 11.56 5.17 -4.89
N ARG A 290 10.23 5.38 -4.85
CA ARG A 290 9.33 4.98 -3.77
C ARG A 290 8.22 4.08 -4.30
N PRO A 291 8.53 2.79 -4.59
CA PRO A 291 7.56 1.85 -5.12
C PRO A 291 6.31 1.72 -4.23
N GLU A 292 6.46 1.85 -2.91
CA GLU A 292 5.36 1.78 -1.96
C GLU A 292 4.27 2.83 -2.18
N ILE A 293 4.62 4.03 -2.64
CA ILE A 293 3.64 5.08 -2.94
C ILE A 293 2.99 4.86 -4.32
N GLN A 294 3.75 4.32 -5.28
CA GLN A 294 3.19 3.96 -6.59
C GLN A 294 2.13 2.88 -6.46
N GLU A 295 2.39 1.87 -5.62
CA GLU A 295 1.44 0.81 -5.32
C GLU A 295 0.17 1.33 -4.62
N MET A 296 0.31 2.29 -3.70
CA MET A 296 -0.87 2.97 -3.11
C MET A 296 -1.72 3.64 -4.18
N LYS A 297 -1.10 4.37 -5.13
CA LYS A 297 -1.80 4.99 -6.26
C LYS A 297 -2.52 3.94 -7.12
N TRP A 298 -1.86 2.83 -7.45
CA TRP A 298 -2.49 1.74 -8.21
C TRP A 298 -3.66 1.12 -7.44
N SER A 299 -3.53 0.94 -6.13
CA SER A 299 -4.62 0.42 -5.29
C SER A 299 -5.85 1.34 -5.31
N ILE A 300 -5.67 2.67 -5.27
CA ILE A 300 -6.79 3.63 -5.39
C ILE A 300 -7.51 3.44 -6.73
N ARG A 301 -6.77 3.25 -7.82
CA ARG A 301 -7.36 3.12 -9.17
C ARG A 301 -8.05 1.79 -9.40
N LEU A 302 -7.46 0.69 -8.90
CA LEU A 302 -7.96 -0.66 -9.15
C LEU A 302 -9.14 -1.03 -8.24
N ARG A 303 -9.11 -0.59 -6.97
CA ARG A 303 -10.15 -0.92 -5.98
C ARG A 303 -10.50 0.28 -5.09
N PRO A 304 -11.02 1.38 -5.67
CA PRO A 304 -11.34 2.59 -4.91
C PRO A 304 -12.36 2.34 -3.79
N GLY A 305 -13.29 1.39 -3.97
CA GLY A 305 -14.39 1.13 -3.02
C GLY A 305 -13.90 0.89 -1.59
N ARG A 306 -12.80 0.15 -1.44
CA ARG A 306 -12.20 -0.21 -0.13
C ARG A 306 -11.80 0.98 0.73
N PHE A 307 -11.59 2.16 0.13
CA PHE A 307 -11.22 3.38 0.86
C PHE A 307 -12.42 4.26 1.22
N PHE A 308 -13.59 3.96 0.65
CA PHE A 308 -14.83 4.70 0.84
C PHE A 308 -15.89 3.92 1.62
N THR A 309 -15.76 2.59 1.71
CA THR A 309 -16.65 1.76 2.52
C THR A 309 -16.46 2.12 4.00
N LEU A 310 -17.57 2.41 4.69
CA LEU A 310 -17.57 2.53 6.14
C LEU A 310 -17.15 1.16 6.72
N PRO A 311 -16.30 1.10 7.75
CA PRO A 311 -16.14 -0.12 8.53
C PRO A 311 -17.55 -0.59 8.89
N GLY A 312 -17.93 -1.79 8.40
CA GLY A 312 -19.24 -2.36 8.75
C GLY A 312 -19.36 -2.34 10.26
N GLU A 313 -20.54 -2.00 10.79
CA GLU A 313 -20.80 -1.97 12.23
C GLU A 313 -20.20 -3.24 12.85
N ALA A 314 -19.00 -3.09 13.44
CA ALA A 314 -18.41 -4.17 14.21
C ALA A 314 -19.45 -4.42 15.28
N LYS A 315 -20.04 -5.63 15.25
CA LYS A 315 -21.12 -6.04 16.14
C LYS A 315 -20.81 -5.46 17.51
N SER A 316 -21.69 -4.59 18.00
CA SER A 316 -21.55 -3.91 19.27
C SER A 316 -21.41 -4.96 20.36
N VAL A 317 -20.17 -5.33 20.66
CA VAL A 317 -19.84 -6.01 21.90
C VAL A 317 -20.19 -4.97 22.97
N GLN A 318 -20.99 -5.37 23.95
CA GLN A 318 -21.30 -4.50 25.10
C GLN A 318 -19.97 -4.09 25.75
N HIS A 319 -19.49 -2.90 25.41
CA HIS A 319 -18.23 -2.39 25.93
C HIS A 319 -18.39 -2.18 27.43
N GLN A 320 -17.54 -2.87 28.20
CA GLN A 320 -17.42 -2.58 29.62
C GLN A 320 -16.78 -1.20 29.78
N HIS A 321 -16.95 -0.56 30.95
CA HIS A 321 -16.38 0.78 31.20
C HIS A 321 -14.87 0.85 30.93
N GLU A 322 -14.15 -0.25 31.19
CA GLU A 322 -12.72 -0.39 30.93
C GLU A 322 -12.37 -0.34 29.43
N ASP A 323 -13.17 -0.95 28.55
CA ASP A 323 -12.93 -0.95 27.09
C ASP A 323 -12.98 0.47 26.51
N VAL A 324 -13.90 1.29 27.02
CA VAL A 324 -14.07 2.69 26.57
C VAL A 324 -12.86 3.54 26.95
N VAL A 325 -12.28 3.33 28.14
CA VAL A 325 -11.09 4.06 28.61
C VAL A 325 -9.86 3.65 27.79
N MET A 326 -9.71 2.35 27.52
CA MET A 326 -8.62 1.80 26.71
C MET A 326 -8.66 2.35 25.27
N GLU A 327 -9.85 2.35 24.66
CA GLU A 327 -10.06 2.91 23.34
C GLU A 327 -9.79 4.42 23.30
N ALA A 328 -10.24 5.18 24.32
CA ALA A 328 -9.94 6.61 24.42
C ALA A 328 -8.43 6.86 24.48
N ARG A 329 -7.66 6.01 25.18
CA ARG A 329 -6.19 6.09 25.22
C ARG A 329 -5.58 5.87 23.85
N VAL A 330 -5.99 4.82 23.14
CA VAL A 330 -5.50 4.52 21.78
C VAL A 330 -5.86 5.64 20.78
N ARG A 331 -7.04 6.24 20.91
CA ARG A 331 -7.46 7.39 20.08
C ARG A 331 -6.74 8.70 20.42
N ALA A 332 -6.11 8.80 21.60
CA ALA A 332 -5.36 9.98 22.03
C ALA A 332 -3.85 9.92 21.66
N ARG A 333 -3.37 8.80 21.12
CA ARG A 333 -1.97 8.63 20.70
C ARG A 333 -1.53 9.67 19.67
N ARG A 334 -0.30 10.16 19.81
CA ARG A 334 0.29 11.23 18.99
C ARG A 334 1.60 10.85 18.29
N GLY A 335 2.00 9.57 18.37
CA GLY A 335 3.21 9.08 17.74
C GLY A 335 3.19 9.19 16.22
N SER A 336 4.38 9.26 15.62
CA SER A 336 4.57 9.35 14.18
C SER A 336 4.19 8.05 13.45
N VAL A 337 4.39 6.91 14.10
CA VAL A 337 4.04 5.56 13.65
C VAL A 337 2.94 4.99 14.53
N LEU A 338 3.13 5.00 15.86
CA LEU A 338 2.14 4.62 16.85
C LEU A 338 1.21 5.80 17.15
N GLY A 339 0.47 6.22 16.12
CA GLY A 339 -0.44 7.35 16.16
C GLY A 339 -1.88 6.98 16.55
N LYS A 340 -2.78 7.95 16.45
CA LYS A 340 -4.23 7.81 16.72
C LYS A 340 -4.81 6.55 16.06
N GLY A 341 -5.47 5.72 16.88
CA GLY A 341 -6.14 4.50 16.39
C GLY A 341 -5.22 3.30 16.19
N SER A 342 -3.92 3.43 16.46
CA SER A 342 -2.94 2.34 16.32
C SER A 342 -2.76 1.58 17.63
N ILE A 343 -2.63 0.27 17.56
CA ILE A 343 -2.36 -0.61 18.72
C ILE A 343 -1.08 -1.42 18.52
N LEU A 344 -0.47 -1.84 19.62
CA LEU A 344 0.56 -2.87 19.65
C LEU A 344 -0.08 -4.17 20.12
N LYS A 345 -0.12 -5.15 19.22
CA LYS A 345 -0.72 -6.46 19.48
C LYS A 345 0.39 -7.50 19.62
N MET A 346 0.28 -8.35 20.63
CA MET A 346 1.18 -9.48 20.83
C MET A 346 1.19 -10.37 19.58
N TYR A 347 2.40 -10.74 19.16
CA TYR A 347 2.59 -11.53 17.96
C TYR A 347 2.11 -12.98 18.14
N PHE A 348 2.17 -13.48 19.38
CA PHE A 348 1.58 -14.76 19.76
C PHE A 348 0.07 -14.65 19.87
N PHE A 349 -0.63 -15.61 19.27
CA PHE A 349 -2.07 -15.69 19.35
C PHE A 349 -2.54 -17.14 19.47
N PRO A 350 -3.73 -17.38 20.06
CA PRO A 350 -4.27 -18.72 20.19
C PRO A 350 -4.55 -19.37 18.83
N GLY A 351 -4.23 -20.66 18.70
CA GLY A 351 -4.39 -21.39 17.43
C GLY A 351 -3.28 -21.13 16.41
N GLN A 352 -2.23 -20.42 16.79
CA GLN A 352 -1.01 -20.32 15.99
C GLN A 352 -0.42 -21.73 15.76
N LYS A 353 0.01 -21.99 14.52
CA LYS A 353 0.60 -23.27 14.16
C LYS A 353 1.85 -23.51 15.00
N GLU A 354 1.99 -24.71 15.55
CA GLU A 354 3.18 -25.17 16.25
C GLU A 354 4.01 -26.09 15.35
N SER A 355 5.29 -26.22 15.69
CA SER A 355 6.20 -27.13 14.99
C SER A 355 5.73 -28.57 15.15
N THR A 356 5.81 -29.39 14.11
CA THR A 356 5.50 -30.83 14.25
C THR A 356 6.71 -31.65 14.69
N SER A 357 7.94 -31.18 14.44
CA SER A 357 9.17 -31.94 14.68
C SER A 357 10.22 -31.24 15.55
N MET A 358 10.27 -29.90 15.55
CA MET A 358 11.30 -29.12 16.26
C MET A 358 10.67 -28.10 17.21
N HIS A 359 10.66 -28.41 18.51
CA HIS A 359 10.05 -27.55 19.53
C HIS A 359 11.12 -26.75 20.25
N PHE A 360 10.99 -25.42 20.22
CA PHE A 360 11.84 -24.47 20.94
C PHE A 360 10.92 -23.52 21.71
N HIS A 361 11.29 -23.20 22.94
CA HIS A 361 10.43 -22.38 23.80
C HIS A 361 10.39 -20.93 23.27
N GLY A 362 9.20 -20.40 23.03
CA GLY A 362 9.03 -19.04 22.49
C GLY A 362 9.31 -18.90 20.99
N THR A 363 9.47 -20.02 20.25
CA THR A 363 9.67 -20.02 18.80
C THR A 363 8.66 -20.96 18.12
N PRO A 364 7.54 -20.43 17.61
CA PRO A 364 6.51 -21.25 16.97
C PRO A 364 6.91 -21.70 15.55
N ASN A 365 6.36 -22.84 15.12
CA ASN A 365 6.40 -23.37 13.75
C ASN A 365 7.79 -23.34 13.09
N VAL A 366 8.79 -23.90 13.78
CA VAL A 366 10.10 -24.18 13.21
C VAL A 366 10.01 -25.35 12.24
N PHE A 367 10.52 -25.14 11.04
CA PHE A 367 10.55 -26.14 9.98
C PHE A 367 11.92 -26.13 9.30
N LYS A 368 12.46 -27.32 9.02
CA LYS A 368 13.71 -27.56 8.29
C LYS A 368 13.38 -28.20 6.95
N VAL A 369 13.94 -27.68 5.86
CA VAL A 369 13.82 -28.30 4.54
C VAL A 369 14.71 -29.54 4.46
N ASP A 370 14.16 -30.66 4.01
CA ASP A 370 14.95 -31.88 3.85
C ASP A 370 16.00 -31.76 2.73
N GLY A 371 17.23 -32.18 3.03
CA GLY A 371 18.39 -32.08 2.15
C GLY A 371 18.95 -30.67 1.94
N TYR A 372 18.46 -29.64 2.64
CA TYR A 372 18.96 -28.26 2.53
C TYR A 372 19.25 -27.66 3.91
N PRO A 373 20.25 -26.76 4.04
CA PRO A 373 20.55 -26.07 5.29
C PRO A 373 19.61 -24.86 5.50
N ILE A 374 18.32 -25.05 5.22
CA ILE A 374 17.31 -23.98 5.21
C ILE A 374 16.26 -24.28 6.26
N TYR A 375 15.99 -23.27 7.09
CA TYR A 375 15.04 -23.30 8.17
C TYR A 375 14.04 -22.14 8.01
N SER A 376 12.83 -22.32 8.52
CA SER A 376 11.86 -21.25 8.70
C SER A 376 11.25 -21.28 10.09
N THR A 377 10.79 -20.13 10.57
CA THR A 377 10.07 -20.03 11.83
C THR A 377 9.02 -18.90 11.80
N ALA A 378 8.02 -19.00 12.68
CA ALA A 378 7.22 -17.83 13.06
C ALA A 378 8.08 -16.84 13.84
N THR A 379 7.56 -15.64 14.11
CA THR A 379 8.34 -14.64 14.84
C THR A 379 8.62 -15.11 16.28
N PRO A 380 9.90 -15.26 16.68
CA PRO A 380 10.27 -15.80 17.99
C PRO A 380 10.34 -14.71 19.07
N THR A 381 10.33 -15.10 20.34
CA THR A 381 10.87 -14.28 21.44
C THR A 381 12.39 -14.12 21.30
N ILE A 382 12.99 -13.17 22.04
CA ILE A 382 14.46 -13.04 22.07
C ILE A 382 15.11 -14.34 22.58
N GLU A 383 14.53 -14.95 23.63
CA GLU A 383 15.04 -16.21 24.18
C GLU A 383 14.88 -17.37 23.17
N GLY A 384 13.73 -17.45 22.51
CA GLY A 384 13.49 -18.48 21.51
C GLY A 384 14.43 -18.35 20.30
N ALA A 385 14.75 -17.12 19.88
CA ALA A 385 15.76 -16.88 18.86
C ALA A 385 17.14 -17.36 19.33
N ARG A 386 17.53 -17.08 20.58
CA ARG A 386 18.79 -17.54 21.16
C ARG A 386 18.89 -19.07 21.18
N GLU A 387 17.80 -19.75 21.54
CA GLU A 387 17.72 -21.21 21.57
C GLU A 387 17.95 -21.82 20.18
N VAL A 388 17.25 -21.31 19.15
CA VAL A 388 17.42 -21.75 17.76
C VAL A 388 18.84 -21.51 17.25
N LEU A 389 19.40 -20.32 17.48
CA LEU A 389 20.75 -19.99 17.02
C LEU A 389 21.83 -20.84 17.71
N THR A 390 21.62 -21.18 18.98
CA THR A 390 22.51 -22.09 19.72
C THR A 390 22.43 -23.51 19.16
N TYR A 391 21.21 -24.00 18.89
CA TYR A 391 21.01 -25.30 18.24
C TYR A 391 21.69 -25.38 16.86
N LEU A 392 21.66 -24.30 16.08
CA LEU A 392 22.32 -24.20 14.79
C LEU A 392 23.84 -23.90 14.89
N GLY A 393 24.43 -23.95 16.08
CA GLY A 393 25.87 -23.83 16.28
C GLY A 393 26.45 -22.43 16.07
N ALA A 394 25.64 -21.36 15.98
CA ALA A 394 26.16 -20.02 15.70
C ALA A 394 27.07 -19.44 16.78
N LYS A 395 27.00 -19.95 18.01
CA LYS A 395 27.87 -19.52 19.13
C LYS A 395 29.11 -20.40 19.28
N ASP A 396 29.17 -21.54 18.58
CA ASP A 396 30.28 -22.48 18.67
C ASP A 396 31.44 -22.00 17.79
N LYS A 397 32.47 -21.46 18.45
CA LYS A 397 33.70 -20.98 17.79
C LYS A 397 34.50 -22.10 17.12
N THR A 398 34.29 -23.37 17.49
CA THR A 398 34.97 -24.51 16.86
C THR A 398 34.34 -24.86 15.51
N LEU A 399 33.00 -24.75 15.42
CA LEU A 399 32.25 -25.00 14.18
C LEU A 399 32.26 -23.78 13.25
N ASN A 400 32.42 -22.57 13.81
CA ASN A 400 32.42 -21.29 13.10
C ASN A 400 31.26 -21.15 12.09
N GLN A 401 30.07 -21.62 12.47
CA GLN A 401 28.91 -21.67 11.59
C GLN A 401 28.25 -20.30 11.50
N LYS A 402 28.33 -19.69 10.32
CA LYS A 402 27.61 -18.46 10.02
C LYS A 402 26.16 -18.76 9.62
N ILE A 403 25.21 -18.04 10.23
CA ILE A 403 23.77 -18.16 9.92
C ILE A 403 23.27 -16.84 9.33
N VAL A 404 22.63 -16.92 8.16
CA VAL A 404 21.94 -15.77 7.57
C VAL A 404 20.48 -15.81 7.95
N ILE A 405 20.00 -14.75 8.59
CA ILE A 405 18.63 -14.59 9.06
C ILE A 405 17.94 -13.61 8.13
N ALA A 406 16.90 -14.05 7.44
CA ALA A 406 16.09 -13.23 6.56
C ALA A 406 14.69 -13.05 7.15
N ASP A 407 14.38 -11.83 7.57
CA ASP A 407 13.07 -11.47 8.09
C ASP A 407 12.16 -10.99 6.96
N LEU A 408 11.09 -11.74 6.70
CA LEU A 408 10.21 -11.54 5.56
C LEU A 408 9.03 -10.60 5.84
N LYS A 409 8.97 -9.96 7.01
CA LYS A 409 7.81 -9.16 7.42
C LYS A 409 7.79 -7.77 6.79
N GLU A 410 6.63 -7.39 6.25
CA GLU A 410 6.28 -5.99 5.86
C GLU A 410 5.76 -5.15 7.03
N GLU A 411 5.38 -5.80 8.12
CA GLU A 411 4.78 -5.16 9.28
C GLU A 411 5.87 -4.63 10.19
N ALA A 412 5.65 -3.46 10.80
CA ALA A 412 6.53 -2.96 11.85
C ALA A 412 6.34 -3.79 13.13
N VAL A 413 7.44 -4.29 13.67
CA VAL A 413 7.50 -5.11 14.88
C VAL A 413 8.41 -4.45 15.91
N VAL A 414 8.08 -4.62 17.19
CA VAL A 414 8.91 -4.21 18.32
C VAL A 414 8.94 -5.31 19.36
N TYR A 415 10.06 -5.49 20.03
CA TYR A 415 10.20 -6.36 21.18
C TYR A 415 10.06 -5.53 22.45
N ILE A 416 9.14 -5.94 23.33
CA ILE A 416 8.92 -5.35 24.65
C ILE A 416 9.09 -6.47 25.67
N ASN A 417 9.99 -6.31 26.63
CA ASN A 417 10.31 -7.34 27.64
C ASN A 417 10.66 -8.70 27.00
N GLY A 418 11.32 -8.69 25.84
CA GLY A 418 11.72 -9.89 25.11
C GLY A 418 10.61 -10.57 24.26
N VAL A 419 9.40 -10.01 24.27
CA VAL A 419 8.23 -10.53 23.52
C VAL A 419 7.94 -9.63 22.31
N PRO A 420 7.71 -10.20 21.10
CA PRO A 420 7.37 -9.42 19.91
C PRO A 420 5.91 -8.91 19.92
N PHE A 421 5.75 -7.67 19.46
CA PHE A 421 4.48 -6.98 19.24
C PHE A 421 4.44 -6.37 17.84
N VAL A 422 3.28 -6.43 17.19
CA VAL A 422 3.03 -5.90 15.85
C VAL A 422 2.12 -4.69 15.88
N LEU A 423 2.40 -3.72 15.03
CA LEU A 423 1.51 -2.58 14.79
C LEU A 423 0.21 -3.06 14.11
N ARG A 424 -0.93 -2.65 14.64
CA ARG A 424 -2.28 -2.89 14.10
C ARG A 424 -3.14 -1.63 14.20
N GLU A 425 -4.26 -1.61 13.50
CA GLU A 425 -5.31 -0.60 13.73
C GLU A 425 -6.34 -1.15 14.73
N LEU A 426 -6.90 -0.28 15.56
CA LEU A 426 -7.89 -0.64 16.57
C LEU A 426 -9.19 -1.16 15.95
N ASP A 427 -9.60 -0.60 14.81
CA ASP A 427 -10.80 -1.00 14.07
C ASP A 427 -10.63 -2.31 13.29
N GLN A 428 -9.38 -2.72 13.03
CA GLN A 428 -9.02 -3.95 12.33
C GLN A 428 -7.85 -4.67 13.03
N PRO A 429 -8.04 -5.12 14.29
CA PRO A 429 -6.92 -5.53 15.14
C PRO A 429 -6.31 -6.89 14.77
N VAL A 430 -7.00 -7.68 13.95
CA VAL A 430 -6.54 -8.97 13.41
C VAL A 430 -6.04 -8.87 11.96
N ASP A 431 -6.29 -7.76 11.27
CA ASP A 431 -5.91 -7.62 9.88
C ASP A 431 -4.44 -7.22 9.73
N THR A 432 -3.76 -7.85 8.78
CA THR A 432 -2.39 -7.51 8.38
C THR A 432 -2.32 -6.04 7.91
N LEU A 433 -1.52 -5.21 8.58
CA LEU A 433 -1.24 -3.84 8.15
C LEU A 433 -0.32 -3.88 6.92
N LYS A 434 -0.95 -3.94 5.74
CA LYS A 434 -0.24 -4.05 4.46
C LYS A 434 0.33 -2.69 4.03
N HIS A 435 1.64 -2.64 3.83
CA HIS A 435 2.36 -1.56 3.15
C HIS A 435 2.84 -2.12 1.81
N VAL A 436 1.97 -2.07 0.80
CA VAL A 436 2.23 -2.70 -0.50
C VAL A 436 3.51 -2.09 -1.09
N GLY A 437 4.51 -2.92 -1.36
CA GLY A 437 5.78 -2.50 -1.99
C GLY A 437 6.82 -1.88 -1.06
N ILE A 438 6.65 -1.95 0.28
CA ILE A 438 7.62 -1.40 1.24
C ILE A 438 8.97 -2.12 1.19
N THR A 439 10.06 -1.36 1.33
CA THR A 439 11.43 -1.89 1.35
C THR A 439 11.89 -2.21 2.77
N GLY A 440 12.85 -3.13 2.92
CA GLY A 440 13.41 -3.50 4.23
C GLY A 440 13.88 -2.30 5.06
N PRO A 441 14.77 -1.43 4.52
CA PRO A 441 15.24 -0.25 5.23
C PRO A 441 14.11 0.69 5.67
N LEU A 442 13.04 0.82 4.87
CA LEU A 442 11.90 1.66 5.24
C LEU A 442 11.07 1.06 6.38
N VAL A 443 10.94 -0.28 6.43
CA VAL A 443 10.31 -0.96 7.58
C VAL A 443 11.16 -0.77 8.84
N GLU A 444 12.47 -1.00 8.78
CA GLU A 444 13.37 -0.82 9.93
C GLU A 444 13.33 0.63 10.45
N HIS A 445 13.27 1.60 9.54
CA HIS A 445 13.13 3.00 9.89
C HIS A 445 11.78 3.33 10.55
N MET A 446 10.69 2.68 10.11
CA MET A 446 9.40 2.76 10.81
C MET A 446 9.45 2.10 12.19
N GLU A 447 10.17 0.99 12.35
CA GLU A 447 10.35 0.32 13.65
C GLU A 447 11.13 1.19 14.63
N ALA A 448 12.17 1.89 14.17
CA ALA A 448 12.94 2.83 14.98
C ALA A 448 12.06 3.99 15.50
N ARG A 449 11.29 4.64 14.62
CA ARG A 449 10.36 5.70 15.03
C ARG A 449 9.21 5.19 15.90
N MET A 450 8.74 3.97 15.67
CA MET A 450 7.76 3.32 16.54
C MET A 450 8.32 3.08 17.95
N LYS A 451 9.59 2.69 18.07
CA LYS A 451 10.29 2.60 19.36
C LYS A 451 10.38 3.96 20.05
N GLU A 452 10.69 5.04 19.33
CA GLU A 452 10.69 6.40 19.87
C GLU A 452 9.31 6.83 20.39
N ASP A 453 8.24 6.52 19.64
CA ASP A 453 6.87 6.77 20.05
C ASP A 453 6.52 6.01 21.35
N ILE A 454 6.93 4.73 21.45
CA ILE A 454 6.74 3.89 22.65
C ILE A 454 7.47 4.49 23.85
N ILE A 455 8.76 4.81 23.71
CA ILE A 455 9.57 5.41 24.77
C ILE A 455 8.92 6.72 25.26
N SER A 456 8.42 7.53 24.33
CA SER A 456 7.72 8.78 24.64
C SER A 456 6.41 8.54 25.41
N GLU A 457 5.58 7.59 24.97
CA GLU A 457 4.33 7.23 25.64
C GLU A 457 4.58 6.66 27.04
N VAL A 458 5.54 5.74 27.19
CA VAL A 458 5.92 5.13 28.48
C VAL A 458 6.43 6.19 29.46
N SER A 459 7.29 7.11 29.01
CA SER A 459 7.84 8.20 29.83
C SER A 459 6.75 9.14 30.35
N GLN A 460 5.72 9.41 29.54
CA GLN A 460 4.59 10.26 29.94
C GLN A 460 3.58 9.53 30.84
N SER A 461 3.57 8.20 30.82
CA SER A 461 2.60 7.35 31.51
C SER A 461 3.11 6.78 32.83
N GLY A 462 4.28 7.21 33.30
CA GLY A 462 4.87 6.70 34.54
C GLY A 462 5.40 5.27 34.43
N GLY A 463 5.81 4.82 33.24
CA GLY A 463 6.37 3.48 33.02
C GLY A 463 5.39 2.43 32.48
N GLN A 464 4.11 2.78 32.31
CA GLN A 464 3.08 1.84 31.85
C GLN A 464 2.63 2.13 30.42
N MET A 465 2.26 1.06 29.70
CA MET A 465 1.69 1.21 28.36
C MET A 465 0.57 0.20 28.10
N LEU A 466 -0.39 0.62 27.29
CA LEU A 466 -1.49 -0.22 26.83
C LEU A 466 -1.06 -1.08 25.64
N LEU A 467 -0.98 -2.39 25.86
CA LEU A 467 -0.70 -3.44 24.89
C LEU A 467 -1.95 -4.29 24.63
N HIS A 468 -1.95 -5.08 23.57
CA HIS A 468 -3.09 -5.89 23.18
C HIS A 468 -2.69 -7.35 22.96
N ARG A 469 -3.59 -8.29 23.22
CA ARG A 469 -3.38 -9.72 22.94
C ARG A 469 -4.69 -10.38 22.51
N GLU A 470 -4.56 -11.48 21.78
CA GLU A 470 -5.70 -12.33 21.46
C GLU A 470 -5.99 -13.32 22.58
N VAL A 471 -7.25 -13.47 22.95
CA VAL A 471 -7.74 -14.43 23.93
C VAL A 471 -8.92 -15.20 23.35
N ILE A 472 -8.91 -16.52 23.51
CA ILE A 472 -10.06 -17.36 23.12
C ILE A 472 -11.19 -17.10 24.09
N ASN A 473 -12.33 -16.68 23.55
CA ASN A 473 -13.58 -16.71 24.29
C ASN A 473 -14.10 -18.15 24.31
N THR A 474 -14.05 -18.80 25.47
CA THR A 474 -14.48 -20.19 25.66
C THR A 474 -15.97 -20.41 25.40
N ALA A 475 -16.80 -19.36 25.47
CA ALA A 475 -18.24 -19.45 25.21
C ALA A 475 -18.59 -19.39 23.71
N SER A 476 -17.87 -18.57 22.93
CA SER A 476 -18.12 -18.41 21.49
C SER A 476 -17.14 -19.18 20.60
N ASN A 477 -16.08 -19.74 21.18
CA ASN A 477 -14.93 -20.33 20.48
C ASN A 477 -14.32 -19.37 19.42
N GLN A 478 -14.45 -18.06 19.66
CA GLN A 478 -13.89 -17.00 18.82
C GLN A 478 -12.74 -16.31 19.56
N SER A 479 -11.73 -15.86 18.80
CA SER A 479 -10.63 -15.05 19.33
C SER A 479 -11.06 -13.59 19.43
N ASN A 480 -10.89 -12.98 20.60
CA ASN A 480 -11.11 -11.57 20.84
C ASN A 480 -9.78 -10.89 21.16
N VAL A 481 -9.58 -9.68 20.63
CA VAL A 481 -8.43 -8.85 20.99
C VAL A 481 -8.78 -8.00 22.20
N ILE A 482 -8.01 -8.14 23.28
CA ILE A 482 -8.19 -7.38 24.53
C ILE A 482 -6.97 -6.51 24.82
N GLY A 483 -7.21 -5.35 25.41
CA GLY A 483 -6.16 -4.48 25.94
C GLY A 483 -5.72 -4.91 27.34
N TYR A 484 -4.46 -4.66 27.70
CA TYR A 484 -3.94 -4.80 29.06
C TYR A 484 -2.78 -3.82 29.29
N TRP A 485 -2.62 -3.38 30.53
CA TRP A 485 -1.52 -2.52 30.95
C TRP A 485 -0.29 -3.36 31.29
N GLU A 486 0.85 -2.95 30.77
CA GLU A 486 2.15 -3.58 31.01
C GLU A 486 3.14 -2.54 31.53
N ASP A 487 3.94 -2.92 32.54
CA ASP A 487 5.08 -2.13 33.00
C ASP A 487 6.27 -2.33 32.05
N ILE A 488 6.76 -1.24 31.47
CA ILE A 488 7.81 -1.25 30.46
C ILE A 488 9.02 -0.47 30.96
N SER A 489 10.16 -1.18 31.07
CA SER A 489 11.47 -0.52 31.17
C SER A 489 11.93 -0.03 29.80
N LEU A 490 12.50 1.17 29.75
CA LEU A 490 12.98 1.76 28.50
C LEU A 490 14.08 0.92 27.84
N ASP A 491 14.91 0.23 28.63
CA ASP A 491 15.98 -0.66 28.15
C ASP A 491 15.45 -1.95 27.51
N ASN A 492 14.17 -2.28 27.77
CA ASN A 492 13.54 -3.51 27.28
C ASN A 492 12.71 -3.31 26.00
N VAL A 493 12.78 -2.13 25.38
CA VAL A 493 12.13 -1.84 24.08
C VAL A 493 13.18 -1.91 22.98
N LYS A 494 13.08 -2.91 22.09
CA LYS A 494 14.06 -3.15 21.02
C LYS A 494 13.39 -3.36 19.67
N THR A 495 13.98 -2.82 18.62
CA THR A 495 13.61 -3.17 17.23
C THR A 495 14.19 -4.55 16.88
N PRO A 496 13.65 -5.25 15.86
CA PRO A 496 14.24 -6.49 15.37
C PRO A 496 15.73 -6.35 15.02
N SER A 497 16.12 -5.26 14.34
CA SER A 497 17.52 -5.01 13.96
C SER A 497 18.41 -4.85 15.20
N GLU A 498 17.94 -4.18 16.26
CA GLU A 498 18.66 -4.11 17.54
C GLU A 498 18.75 -5.48 18.22
N VAL A 499 17.68 -6.28 18.24
CA VAL A 499 17.71 -7.63 18.84
C VAL A 499 18.77 -8.51 18.18
N PHE A 500 18.84 -8.54 16.85
CA PHE A 500 19.82 -9.36 16.16
C PHE A 500 21.23 -8.74 16.18
N ALA A 501 21.37 -7.42 16.32
CA ALA A 501 22.65 -6.79 16.60
C ALA A 501 23.18 -7.20 17.98
N ASP A 502 22.35 -7.14 19.01
CA ASP A 502 22.71 -7.56 20.37
C ASP A 502 23.10 -9.04 20.42
N LEU A 503 22.37 -9.92 19.73
CA LEU A 503 22.74 -11.33 19.64
C LEU A 503 24.10 -11.51 18.93
N LYS A 504 24.41 -10.70 17.91
CA LYS A 504 25.73 -10.72 17.28
C LYS A 504 26.84 -10.30 18.27
N GLU A 505 26.58 -9.28 19.09
CA GLU A 505 27.47 -8.83 20.16
C GLU A 505 27.63 -9.87 21.29
N GLU A 506 26.58 -10.65 21.59
CA GLU A 506 26.62 -11.80 22.51
C GLU A 506 27.50 -12.97 21.99
N GLY A 507 28.04 -12.84 20.77
CA GLY A 507 28.99 -13.78 20.17
C GLY A 507 28.39 -14.78 19.18
N PHE A 508 27.14 -14.58 18.74
CA PHE A 508 26.55 -15.40 17.68
C PHE A 508 27.06 -14.94 16.30
N ASN A 509 27.55 -15.89 15.49
CA ASN A 509 27.98 -15.62 14.11
C ASN A 509 26.78 -15.54 13.17
N ILE A 510 26.10 -14.39 13.18
CA ILE A 510 24.86 -14.16 12.42
C ILE A 510 24.95 -12.93 11.51
N GLU A 511 24.17 -12.98 10.42
CA GLU A 511 23.90 -11.85 9.54
C GLU A 511 22.39 -11.69 9.39
N TYR A 512 21.85 -10.53 9.79
CA TYR A 512 20.41 -10.23 9.71
C TYR A 512 20.09 -9.36 8.50
N LYS A 513 19.01 -9.69 7.79
CA LYS A 513 18.49 -8.91 6.66
C LYS A 513 16.96 -8.82 6.73
N ARG A 514 16.42 -7.61 6.55
CA ARG A 514 14.97 -7.37 6.40
C ARG A 514 14.58 -7.38 4.91
N ILE A 515 13.76 -8.34 4.49
CA ILE A 515 13.33 -8.52 3.09
C ILE A 515 11.81 -8.72 3.05
N PRO A 516 11.02 -7.65 3.06
CA PRO A 516 9.57 -7.75 3.17
C PRO A 516 8.93 -8.53 2.02
N VAL A 517 8.46 -9.75 2.26
CA VAL A 517 7.81 -10.63 1.27
C VAL A 517 6.64 -11.33 1.94
N THR A 518 5.44 -10.75 1.82
CA THR A 518 4.21 -11.36 2.33
C THR A 518 3.46 -12.14 1.26
N ARG A 519 2.44 -12.91 1.68
CA ARG A 519 1.54 -13.66 0.78
C ARG A 519 0.60 -12.73 0.02
N GLU A 520 0.28 -11.58 0.62
CA GLU A 520 -0.73 -10.63 0.16
C GLU A 520 -0.15 -9.59 -0.79
N ARG A 521 1.15 -9.29 -0.67
CA ARG A 521 1.91 -8.49 -1.62
C ARG A 521 2.02 -9.21 -2.97
N GLU A 522 2.09 -8.43 -4.03
CA GLU A 522 2.39 -8.94 -5.36
C GLU A 522 3.90 -9.20 -5.49
N ALA A 523 4.26 -10.41 -5.90
CA ALA A 523 5.67 -10.77 -6.09
C ALA A 523 6.24 -10.05 -7.31
N VAL A 524 7.45 -9.53 -7.18
CA VAL A 524 8.19 -8.86 -8.26
C VAL A 524 9.58 -9.49 -8.43
N ALA A 525 10.20 -9.29 -9.60
CA ALA A 525 11.51 -9.88 -9.90
C ALA A 525 12.60 -9.45 -8.89
N SER A 526 12.54 -8.23 -8.37
CA SER A 526 13.49 -7.74 -7.37
C SER A 526 13.40 -8.48 -6.03
N ASP A 527 12.26 -9.12 -5.72
CA ASP A 527 12.14 -9.95 -4.52
C ASP A 527 13.02 -11.20 -4.63
N VAL A 528 13.13 -11.77 -5.84
CA VAL A 528 14.00 -12.92 -6.13
C VAL A 528 15.47 -12.54 -5.97
N ASP A 529 15.87 -11.38 -6.51
CA ASP A 529 17.23 -10.86 -6.32
C ASP A 529 17.55 -10.62 -4.84
N ALA A 530 16.61 -10.03 -4.09
CA ALA A 530 16.80 -9.78 -2.67
C ALA A 530 16.98 -11.08 -1.88
N ILE A 531 16.14 -12.09 -2.12
CA ILE A 531 16.24 -13.39 -1.46
C ILE A 531 17.51 -14.13 -1.88
N HIS A 532 17.86 -14.13 -3.17
CA HIS A 532 19.09 -14.75 -3.65
C HIS A 532 20.33 -14.10 -3.00
N SER A 533 20.32 -12.78 -2.78
CA SER A 533 21.41 -12.07 -2.11
C SER A 533 21.67 -12.50 -0.66
N CYS A 534 20.77 -13.28 -0.06
CA CYS A 534 21.00 -13.92 1.24
C CYS A 534 21.95 -15.12 1.16
N LEU A 535 22.12 -15.74 -0.01
CA LEU A 535 22.96 -16.93 -0.21
C LEU A 535 24.44 -16.56 -0.21
N LEU A 536 24.98 -16.24 0.96
CA LEU A 536 26.39 -15.90 1.14
C LEU A 536 27.27 -17.15 1.06
N GLU A 537 28.42 -17.03 0.42
CA GLU A 537 29.32 -18.17 0.18
C GLU A 537 29.89 -18.78 1.47
N ASP A 538 29.99 -17.99 2.54
CA ASP A 538 30.51 -18.37 3.85
C ASP A 538 29.40 -18.77 4.85
N ALA A 539 28.13 -18.71 4.45
CA ALA A 539 27.01 -19.08 5.31
C ALA A 539 26.76 -20.59 5.30
N ARG A 540 26.62 -21.18 6.49
CA ARG A 540 26.28 -22.61 6.65
C ARG A 540 24.78 -22.85 6.64
N TYR A 541 24.01 -21.98 7.31
CA TYR A 541 22.56 -22.12 7.46
C TYR A 541 21.81 -20.83 7.11
N TYR A 542 20.58 -20.99 6.65
CA TYR A 542 19.67 -19.89 6.31
C TYR A 542 18.38 -20.02 7.11
N LEU A 543 18.01 -18.99 7.85
CA LEU A 543 16.81 -18.95 8.70
C LEU A 543 15.84 -17.88 8.21
N PHE A 544 14.65 -18.27 7.77
CA PHE A 544 13.60 -17.35 7.34
C PHE A 544 12.56 -17.12 8.43
N ILE A 545 12.32 -15.87 8.79
CA ILE A 545 11.33 -15.49 9.79
C ILE A 545 10.13 -14.85 9.10
N SER A 546 8.92 -15.28 9.45
CA SER A 546 7.67 -14.68 8.95
C SER A 546 6.62 -14.57 10.06
N HIS A 547 5.40 -14.11 9.74
CA HIS A 547 4.36 -13.95 10.75
C HIS A 547 4.04 -15.29 11.46
N THR A 548 3.73 -16.33 10.68
CA THR A 548 3.36 -17.65 11.19
C THR A 548 4.37 -18.76 10.90
N GLY A 549 5.46 -18.47 10.19
CA GLY A 549 6.35 -19.52 9.66
C GLY A 549 5.70 -20.38 8.57
N TYR A 550 4.56 -19.93 8.01
CA TYR A 550 3.79 -20.67 7.03
C TYR A 550 3.26 -19.76 5.91
N GLY A 551 3.18 -20.28 4.68
CA GLY A 551 2.63 -19.58 3.52
C GLY A 551 3.72 -18.87 2.72
N GLY A 552 3.79 -17.54 2.81
CA GLY A 552 4.71 -16.72 2.00
C GLY A 552 6.19 -17.06 2.19
N VAL A 553 6.58 -17.56 3.37
CA VAL A 553 7.95 -18.00 3.66
C VAL A 553 8.42 -19.14 2.75
N ALA A 554 7.52 -20.03 2.33
CA ALA A 554 7.86 -21.12 1.42
C ALA A 554 8.39 -20.61 0.08
N TYR A 555 7.92 -19.44 -0.39
CA TYR A 555 8.43 -18.83 -1.63
C TYR A 555 9.93 -18.50 -1.50
N ALA A 556 10.34 -17.90 -0.38
CA ALA A 556 11.75 -17.56 -0.15
C ALA A 556 12.63 -18.79 0.07
N MET A 557 12.09 -19.81 0.74
CA MET A 557 12.79 -21.09 0.92
C MET A 557 13.03 -21.78 -0.42
N VAL A 558 12.02 -21.83 -1.31
CA VAL A 558 12.17 -22.46 -2.64
C VAL A 558 13.21 -21.71 -3.48
N ILE A 559 13.19 -20.36 -3.52
CA ILE A 559 14.22 -19.57 -4.22
C ILE A 559 15.62 -19.91 -3.72
N SER A 560 15.76 -20.04 -2.40
CA SER A 560 17.04 -20.32 -1.75
C SER A 560 17.53 -21.75 -2.03
N CYS A 561 16.64 -22.75 -1.96
CA CYS A 561 16.93 -24.13 -2.36
C CYS A 561 17.40 -24.21 -3.83
N LEU A 562 16.72 -23.51 -4.74
CA LEU A 562 17.07 -23.50 -6.17
C LEU A 562 18.43 -22.82 -6.41
N GLY A 563 18.73 -21.74 -5.69
CA GLY A 563 20.02 -21.06 -5.75
C GLY A 563 21.16 -21.97 -5.27
N LEU A 564 21.02 -22.57 -4.08
CA LEU A 564 22.01 -23.51 -3.54
C LEU A 564 22.22 -24.74 -4.45
N GLY A 565 21.14 -25.24 -5.07
CA GLY A 565 21.21 -26.36 -6.00
C GLY A 565 21.84 -26.03 -7.36
N ALA A 566 21.87 -24.77 -7.77
CA ALA A 566 22.57 -24.33 -8.99
C ALA A 566 24.09 -24.20 -8.78
N ASP A 567 24.51 -23.82 -7.57
CA ASP A 567 25.93 -23.63 -7.24
C ASP A 567 26.70 -24.93 -6.99
N ALA A 568 26.05 -26.10 -7.06
CA ALA A 568 26.64 -27.43 -6.84
C ALA A 568 27.58 -27.50 -5.61
N LYS A 569 27.22 -26.85 -4.49
CA LYS A 569 28.00 -26.83 -3.24
C LYS A 569 27.62 -27.90 -2.21
N PHE A 570 26.71 -28.82 -2.55
CA PHE A 570 26.35 -29.92 -1.67
C PHE A 570 26.40 -31.25 -2.43
N GLU A 571 27.54 -31.93 -2.30
CA GLU A 571 27.59 -33.37 -2.42
C GLU A 571 26.75 -33.97 -1.30
N THR A 572 25.85 -34.87 -1.70
CA THR A 572 24.99 -35.65 -0.82
C THR A 572 25.84 -36.66 -0.03
N GLU A 573 26.64 -36.20 0.93
CA GLU A 573 27.35 -37.08 1.87
C GLU A 573 27.49 -36.44 3.26
N LEU A 574 26.60 -36.82 4.18
CA LEU A 574 27.01 -37.58 5.36
C LEU A 574 25.78 -38.28 5.96
N THR A 575 25.79 -39.60 5.78
CA THR A 575 24.96 -40.61 6.42
C THR A 575 24.94 -40.50 7.95
N ALA A 576 23.78 -40.85 8.52
CA ALA A 576 23.61 -41.54 9.80
C ALA A 576 24.31 -40.97 11.04
N GLU A 577 23.53 -40.30 11.89
CA GLU A 577 23.58 -40.20 13.38
C GLU A 577 22.83 -38.89 13.72
N THR A 578 21.65 -38.85 14.37
CA THR A 578 21.11 -39.64 15.47
C THR A 578 19.59 -39.36 15.61
N HIS A 579 18.81 -40.41 15.91
CA HIS A 579 17.42 -40.44 16.43
C HIS A 579 16.31 -39.82 15.53
N PHE A 580 15.39 -40.56 14.88
CA PHE A 580 14.35 -41.40 15.48
C PHE A 580 13.57 -42.19 14.40
N VAL A 581 13.22 -43.42 14.79
CA VAL A 581 12.34 -44.48 14.29
C VAL A 581 11.49 -44.26 13.02
N SER A 582 11.70 -45.20 12.08
CA SER A 582 10.88 -45.51 10.91
C SER A 582 9.40 -45.80 11.23
N THR A 583 8.50 -45.22 10.44
CA THR A 583 7.22 -45.85 10.13
C THR A 583 7.07 -45.89 8.61
N SER A 584 7.44 -47.04 8.05
CA SER A 584 7.14 -47.45 6.68
C SER A 584 5.64 -47.75 6.55
N GLN A 585 4.90 -46.96 5.78
CA GLN A 585 3.66 -47.42 5.16
C GLN A 585 3.48 -46.84 3.75
N ALA A 586 3.13 -47.76 2.85
CA ALA A 586 2.46 -47.59 1.57
C ALA A 586 3.29 -47.18 0.35
N ALA A 587 3.84 -48.20 -0.33
CA ALA A 587 4.00 -48.18 -1.79
C ALA A 587 3.78 -49.59 -2.36
N GLU A 588 2.52 -50.05 -2.33
CA GLU A 588 2.04 -51.05 -3.27
C GLU A 588 0.61 -50.68 -3.66
N ALA A 589 0.43 -50.17 -4.88
CA ALA A 589 -0.84 -50.20 -5.57
C ALA A 589 -0.56 -50.45 -7.06
N SER A 590 -0.81 -51.70 -7.42
CA SER A 590 -0.83 -52.29 -8.74
C SER A 590 -1.68 -51.51 -9.74
N SER A 591 -1.25 -51.58 -11.00
CA SER A 591 -1.97 -51.18 -12.21
C SER A 591 -3.43 -51.66 -12.24
N ALA A 592 -4.37 -50.72 -12.35
CA ALA A 592 -5.68 -50.96 -12.91
C ALA A 592 -6.04 -49.78 -13.82
N CYS A 593 -6.23 -50.10 -15.10
CA CYS A 593 -6.72 -49.20 -16.13
C CYS A 593 -8.22 -48.96 -15.87
N GLU A 594 -8.57 -47.76 -15.43
CA GLU A 594 -9.95 -47.28 -15.36
C GLU A 594 -10.08 -45.98 -16.15
N ASP A 595 -11.09 -45.93 -17.03
CA ASP A 595 -11.45 -44.77 -17.84
C ASP A 595 -11.78 -43.57 -16.95
N GLN A 596 -10.84 -42.64 -16.83
CA GLN A 596 -11.04 -41.37 -16.11
C GLN A 596 -11.80 -40.37 -16.99
N SER A 597 -12.88 -39.83 -16.44
CA SER A 597 -13.63 -38.70 -17.01
C SER A 597 -12.72 -37.48 -17.23
N ASP A 598 -13.03 -36.62 -18.20
CA ASP A 598 -12.23 -35.41 -18.47
C ASP A 598 -12.17 -34.45 -17.25
N ASP A 599 -13.20 -34.46 -16.39
CA ASP A 599 -13.23 -33.66 -15.16
C ASP A 599 -12.22 -34.16 -14.10
N ASP A 600 -11.96 -35.48 -14.03
CA ASP A 600 -10.97 -36.05 -13.09
C ASP A 600 -9.53 -35.79 -13.55
N LYS A 601 -9.28 -35.77 -14.86
CA LYS A 601 -7.97 -35.43 -15.44
C LYS A 601 -7.63 -33.96 -15.25
N ASP A 602 -8.60 -33.07 -15.44
CA ASP A 602 -8.44 -31.64 -15.18
C ASP A 602 -8.16 -31.38 -13.69
N ALA A 603 -8.87 -32.04 -12.79
CA ALA A 603 -8.65 -31.94 -11.35
C ALA A 603 -7.25 -32.44 -10.91
N ALA A 604 -6.72 -33.48 -11.57
CA ALA A 604 -5.36 -33.97 -11.36
C ALA A 604 -4.30 -33.01 -11.92
N GLY A 605 -4.50 -32.46 -13.12
CA GLY A 605 -3.61 -31.47 -13.73
C GLY A 605 -3.46 -30.20 -12.90
N PHE A 606 -4.56 -29.67 -12.34
CA PHE A 606 -4.48 -28.49 -11.47
C PHE A 606 -3.74 -28.74 -10.14
N LYS A 607 -3.78 -29.96 -9.59
CA LYS A 607 -2.94 -30.33 -8.44
C LYS A 607 -1.46 -30.34 -8.81
N GLN A 608 -1.14 -30.76 -10.04
CA GLN A 608 0.24 -30.75 -10.54
C GLN A 608 0.72 -29.36 -10.97
N GLY A 609 -0.15 -28.35 -10.98
CA GLY A 609 0.18 -26.98 -11.37
C GLY A 609 0.12 -26.72 -12.87
N ASP A 610 -0.59 -27.55 -13.63
CA ASP A 610 -0.67 -27.48 -15.09
C ASP A 610 -1.71 -26.46 -15.55
N TYR A 611 -1.49 -25.20 -15.18
CA TYR A 611 -2.31 -24.07 -15.64
C TYR A 611 -1.88 -23.64 -17.06
N ARG A 612 -2.82 -23.22 -17.90
CA ARG A 612 -2.54 -22.85 -19.32
C ARG A 612 -1.38 -21.87 -19.46
N ASP A 613 -1.36 -20.82 -18.65
CA ASP A 613 -0.34 -19.78 -18.76
C ASP A 613 1.01 -20.25 -18.21
N ILE A 614 1.02 -21.18 -17.23
CA ILE A 614 2.24 -21.85 -16.76
C ILE A 614 2.78 -22.83 -17.82
N LEU A 615 1.91 -23.58 -18.50
CA LEU A 615 2.31 -24.44 -19.62
C LEU A 615 2.80 -23.61 -20.83
N SER A 616 2.27 -22.41 -21.02
CA SER A 616 2.75 -21.48 -22.03
C SER A 616 4.14 -20.94 -21.66
N LEU A 617 4.35 -20.60 -20.38
CA LEU A 617 5.67 -20.24 -19.86
C LEU A 617 6.71 -21.34 -20.12
N THR A 618 6.41 -22.61 -19.80
CA THR A 618 7.38 -23.70 -19.97
C THR A 618 7.77 -23.95 -21.42
N ARG A 619 6.93 -23.55 -22.41
CA ARG A 619 7.27 -23.63 -23.84
C ARG A 619 8.23 -22.53 -24.29
N VAL A 620 8.23 -21.38 -23.63
CA VAL A 620 9.06 -20.21 -23.97
C VAL A 620 10.40 -20.24 -23.23
N LEU A 621 10.47 -20.88 -22.06
CA LEU A 621 11.69 -20.97 -21.26
C LEU A 621 12.69 -22.01 -21.78
N VAL A 622 13.97 -21.65 -21.72
CA VAL A 622 15.08 -22.59 -21.87
C VAL A 622 15.02 -23.61 -20.73
N HIS A 623 15.02 -24.89 -21.06
CA HIS A 623 14.79 -25.99 -20.11
C HIS A 623 13.46 -25.84 -19.32
N GLY A 624 12.41 -25.29 -19.93
CA GLY A 624 11.15 -24.98 -19.23
C GLY A 624 10.48 -26.17 -18.52
N PRO A 625 10.24 -27.33 -19.19
CA PRO A 625 9.64 -28.50 -18.53
C PRO A 625 10.47 -29.01 -17.35
N LYS A 626 11.79 -29.11 -17.52
CA LYS A 626 12.73 -29.51 -16.45
C LYS A 626 12.75 -28.50 -15.30
N SER A 627 12.72 -27.20 -15.62
CA SER A 627 12.66 -26.13 -14.62
C SER A 627 11.38 -26.23 -13.78
N LYS A 628 10.23 -26.54 -14.40
CA LYS A 628 8.98 -26.79 -13.67
C LYS A 628 9.08 -28.01 -12.77
N GLU A 629 9.56 -29.14 -13.30
CA GLU A 629 9.70 -30.39 -12.54
C GLU A 629 10.56 -30.21 -11.27
N GLU A 630 11.71 -29.55 -11.41
CA GLU A 630 12.60 -29.29 -10.27
C GLU A 630 11.98 -28.30 -9.27
N VAL A 631 11.27 -27.29 -9.74
CA VAL A 631 10.53 -26.37 -8.86
C VAL A 631 9.43 -27.09 -8.10
N ASP A 632 8.67 -27.97 -8.76
CA ASP A 632 7.60 -28.75 -8.14
C ASP A 632 8.17 -29.63 -7.02
N PHE A 633 9.29 -30.31 -7.27
CA PHE A 633 9.99 -31.13 -6.29
C PHE A 633 10.43 -30.33 -5.05
N ILE A 634 10.99 -29.13 -5.24
CA ILE A 634 11.43 -28.28 -4.13
C ILE A 634 10.23 -27.68 -3.37
N ILE A 635 9.14 -27.34 -4.07
CA ILE A 635 7.89 -26.92 -3.42
C ILE A 635 7.38 -28.01 -2.48
N ASP A 636 7.43 -29.27 -2.91
CA ASP A 636 6.98 -30.41 -2.09
C ASP A 636 7.83 -30.57 -0.84
N ARG A 637 9.16 -30.43 -0.96
CA ARG A 637 10.08 -30.42 0.20
C ARG A 637 9.84 -29.26 1.15
N CYS A 638 9.32 -28.13 0.67
CA CYS A 638 9.00 -26.96 1.49
C CYS A 638 7.58 -27.02 2.10
N GLY A 639 6.79 -28.06 1.83
CA GLY A 639 5.37 -28.13 2.15
C GLY A 639 5.00 -27.88 3.62
N GLY A 640 5.90 -28.19 4.58
CA GLY A 640 5.69 -27.92 6.00
C GLY A 640 5.58 -26.42 6.34
N ALA A 641 6.26 -25.58 5.56
CA ALA A 641 6.24 -24.12 5.65
C ALA A 641 5.25 -23.46 4.67
N GLY A 642 4.45 -24.23 3.95
CA GLY A 642 3.49 -23.74 2.96
C GLY A 642 3.67 -24.40 1.60
N HIS A 643 2.57 -24.53 0.86
CA HIS A 643 2.58 -25.23 -0.42
C HIS A 643 1.94 -24.38 -1.52
N LEU A 644 2.79 -23.74 -2.34
CA LEU A 644 2.35 -22.72 -3.30
C LEU A 644 1.34 -23.26 -4.34
N ARG A 645 1.53 -24.49 -4.85
CA ARG A 645 0.59 -25.10 -5.81
C ARG A 645 -0.81 -25.34 -5.20
N ASN A 646 -0.85 -25.80 -3.93
CA ASN A 646 -2.10 -25.99 -3.19
C ASN A 646 -2.79 -24.66 -2.90
N ASP A 647 -2.04 -23.58 -2.66
CA ASP A 647 -2.61 -22.25 -2.50
C ASP A 647 -3.31 -21.76 -3.78
N ILE A 648 -2.71 -21.97 -4.97
CA ILE A 648 -3.35 -21.63 -6.25
C ILE A 648 -4.65 -22.44 -6.41
N LEU A 649 -4.60 -23.75 -6.18
CA LEU A 649 -5.75 -24.64 -6.28
C LEU A 649 -6.87 -24.26 -5.29
N LYS A 650 -6.50 -23.86 -4.07
CA LYS A 650 -7.44 -23.41 -3.04
C LYS A 650 -8.21 -22.17 -3.51
N TYR A 651 -7.53 -21.16 -4.04
CA TYR A 651 -8.19 -19.95 -4.53
C TYR A 651 -9.06 -20.22 -5.75
N LYS A 652 -8.62 -21.09 -6.67
CA LYS A 652 -9.43 -21.53 -7.82
C LYS A 652 -10.74 -22.18 -7.36
N LYS A 653 -10.66 -23.18 -6.47
CA LYS A 653 -11.85 -23.86 -5.92
C LYS A 653 -12.77 -22.92 -5.14
N ALA A 654 -12.20 -21.96 -4.43
CA ALA A 654 -12.99 -20.96 -3.72
C ALA A 654 -13.72 -20.03 -4.70
N LEU A 655 -13.10 -19.67 -5.82
CA LEU A 655 -13.70 -18.86 -6.88
C LEU A 655 -14.87 -19.59 -7.55
N GLU A 656 -14.71 -20.89 -7.83
CA GLU A 656 -15.75 -21.75 -8.43
C GLU A 656 -16.98 -21.91 -7.53
N ARG A 657 -16.79 -21.84 -6.20
CA ARG A 657 -17.86 -21.92 -5.20
C ARG A 657 -18.49 -20.57 -4.87
N CYS A 658 -17.93 -19.47 -5.38
CA CYS A 658 -18.39 -18.13 -5.04
C CYS A 658 -19.67 -17.80 -5.82
N ASN A 659 -20.78 -17.57 -5.10
CA ASN A 659 -22.05 -17.18 -5.72
C ASN A 659 -21.92 -15.79 -6.37
N GLY A 660 -22.50 -15.59 -7.56
CA GLY A 660 -22.32 -14.39 -8.37
C GLY A 660 -22.81 -13.05 -7.79
N HIS A 661 -23.30 -13.02 -6.55
CA HIS A 661 -23.81 -11.82 -5.88
C HIS A 661 -22.76 -11.11 -5.00
N ASP A 662 -21.59 -11.72 -4.75
CA ASP A 662 -20.52 -11.14 -3.91
C ASP A 662 -19.27 -10.79 -4.75
N ASP A 663 -19.36 -9.67 -5.46
CA ASP A 663 -18.31 -9.21 -6.38
C ASP A 663 -17.00 -8.85 -5.65
N GLU A 664 -17.06 -8.44 -4.38
CA GLU A 664 -15.88 -8.10 -3.58
C GLU A 664 -15.10 -9.34 -3.15
N THR A 665 -15.79 -10.37 -2.62
CA THR A 665 -15.14 -11.66 -2.30
C THR A 665 -14.59 -12.31 -3.55
N ARG A 666 -15.31 -12.28 -4.66
CA ARG A 666 -14.83 -12.82 -5.94
C ARG A 666 -13.57 -12.10 -6.43
N SER A 667 -13.56 -10.76 -6.37
CA SER A 667 -12.40 -9.94 -6.71
C SER A 667 -11.20 -10.25 -5.81
N HIS A 668 -11.43 -10.43 -4.50
CA HIS A 668 -10.38 -10.79 -3.55
C HIS A 668 -9.80 -12.18 -3.83
N LEU A 669 -10.63 -13.19 -4.07
CA LEU A 669 -10.19 -14.55 -4.37
C LEU A 669 -9.39 -14.61 -5.67
N MET A 670 -9.85 -13.89 -6.70
CA MET A 670 -9.14 -13.76 -7.98
C MET A 670 -7.76 -13.11 -7.79
N ASP A 671 -7.69 -12.01 -7.05
CA ASP A 671 -6.45 -11.32 -6.69
C ASP A 671 -5.43 -12.25 -6.04
N MET A 672 -5.86 -12.97 -5.01
CA MET A 672 -4.98 -13.84 -4.23
C MET A 672 -4.53 -15.05 -5.05
N GLY A 673 -5.40 -15.61 -5.88
CA GLY A 673 -5.03 -16.71 -6.78
C GLY A 673 -4.03 -16.27 -7.85
N ILE A 674 -4.19 -15.09 -8.45
CA ILE A 674 -3.23 -14.54 -9.42
C ILE A 674 -1.89 -14.27 -8.77
N LYS A 675 -1.86 -13.70 -7.55
CA LYS A 675 -0.63 -13.50 -6.79
C LYS A 675 0.08 -14.82 -6.46
N ALA A 676 -0.67 -15.88 -6.13
CA ALA A 676 -0.10 -17.21 -5.92
C ALA A 676 0.48 -17.78 -7.22
N MET A 677 -0.23 -17.64 -8.34
CA MET A 677 0.24 -18.07 -9.66
C MET A 677 1.48 -17.31 -10.12
N ARG A 678 1.54 -16.00 -9.87
CA ARG A 678 2.68 -15.14 -10.18
C ARG A 678 3.95 -15.57 -9.42
N ARG A 679 3.83 -15.99 -8.15
CA ARG A 679 4.96 -16.58 -7.42
C ARG A 679 5.45 -17.85 -8.09
N TYR A 680 4.54 -18.76 -8.45
CA TYR A 680 4.92 -20.00 -9.12
C TYR A 680 5.58 -19.73 -10.48
N PHE A 681 5.06 -18.77 -11.25
CA PHE A 681 5.68 -18.27 -12.47
C PHE A 681 7.14 -17.82 -12.24
N TYR A 682 7.38 -17.00 -11.22
CA TYR A 682 8.73 -16.53 -10.91
C TYR A 682 9.67 -17.65 -10.46
N LEU A 683 9.20 -18.66 -9.72
CA LEU A 683 10.04 -19.80 -9.34
C LEU A 683 10.53 -20.59 -10.56
N ILE A 684 9.62 -20.91 -11.50
CA ILE A 684 9.95 -21.64 -12.74
C ILE A 684 10.92 -20.81 -13.59
N THR A 685 10.63 -19.52 -13.71
CA THR A 685 11.43 -18.58 -14.50
C THR A 685 12.82 -18.40 -13.89
N TYR A 686 12.92 -18.29 -12.57
CA TYR A 686 14.17 -18.19 -11.84
C TYR A 686 15.01 -19.47 -11.99
N ARG A 687 14.39 -20.66 -11.98
CA ARG A 687 15.14 -21.89 -12.27
C ARG A 687 15.69 -21.93 -13.69
N SER A 688 14.91 -21.50 -14.69
CA SER A 688 15.39 -21.35 -16.07
C SER A 688 16.51 -20.30 -16.21
N TYR A 689 16.43 -19.22 -15.43
CA TYR A 689 17.49 -18.22 -15.31
C TYR A 689 18.80 -18.83 -14.80
N LEU A 690 18.76 -19.61 -13.72
CA LEU A 690 19.93 -20.30 -13.17
C LEU A 690 20.57 -21.31 -14.14
N TYR A 691 19.81 -21.83 -15.11
CA TYR A 691 20.36 -22.63 -16.21
C TYR A 691 21.04 -21.80 -17.29
N SER A 692 20.58 -20.56 -17.50
CA SER A 692 20.97 -19.74 -18.65
C SER A 692 22.15 -18.82 -18.36
N THR A 693 22.36 -18.45 -17.10
CA THR A 693 23.35 -17.45 -16.68
C THR A 693 23.70 -17.63 -15.21
N THR A 694 24.83 -17.07 -14.79
CA THR A 694 25.17 -17.01 -13.37
C THR A 694 24.64 -15.72 -12.72
N PRO A 695 24.23 -15.76 -11.43
CA PRO A 695 23.82 -14.55 -10.69
C PRO A 695 24.91 -13.49 -10.52
N ARG A 696 26.17 -13.88 -10.72
CA ARG A 696 27.32 -12.95 -10.72
C ARG A 696 27.38 -12.09 -11.99
N GLU A 697 26.84 -12.58 -13.10
CA GLU A 697 26.90 -11.90 -14.41
C GLU A 697 25.74 -10.91 -14.60
N ILE A 698 24.51 -11.36 -14.34
CA ILE A 698 23.30 -10.56 -14.53
C ILE A 698 22.29 -10.87 -13.44
N LYS A 699 21.73 -9.83 -12.81
CA LYS A 699 20.64 -9.99 -11.82
C LYS A 699 19.39 -10.55 -12.48
N PHE A 700 18.57 -11.28 -11.72
CA PHE A 700 17.32 -11.85 -12.21
C PHE A 700 16.37 -10.76 -12.73
N THR A 701 16.29 -9.60 -12.05
CA THR A 701 15.50 -8.46 -12.53
C THR A 701 15.94 -7.98 -13.91
N ALA A 702 17.25 -7.76 -14.11
CA ALA A 702 17.78 -7.31 -15.40
C ALA A 702 17.57 -8.36 -16.51
N TRP A 703 17.68 -9.64 -16.16
CA TRP A 703 17.39 -10.74 -17.09
C TRP A 703 15.91 -10.83 -17.48
N MET A 704 14.99 -10.55 -16.55
CA MET A 704 13.56 -10.45 -16.81
C MET A 704 13.24 -9.23 -17.69
N GLU A 705 13.89 -8.09 -17.44
CA GLU A 705 13.71 -6.86 -18.23
C GLU A 705 14.16 -7.02 -19.69
N ALA A 706 15.20 -7.82 -19.92
CA ALA A 706 15.68 -8.15 -21.27
C ALA A 706 14.72 -9.07 -22.06
N ARG A 707 13.63 -9.57 -21.44
CA ARG A 707 12.70 -10.58 -22.00
C ARG A 707 11.26 -10.09 -21.96
N PRO A 708 10.86 -9.19 -22.89
CA PRO A 708 9.51 -8.63 -22.91
C PRO A 708 8.40 -9.69 -23.04
N GLU A 709 8.68 -10.83 -23.67
CA GLU A 709 7.78 -11.96 -23.76
C GLU A 709 7.41 -12.56 -22.40
N LEU A 710 8.37 -12.63 -21.47
CA LEU A 710 8.12 -13.14 -20.10
C LEU A 710 7.33 -12.12 -19.27
N ARG A 711 7.63 -10.82 -19.43
CA ARG A 711 6.85 -9.75 -18.81
C ARG A 711 5.39 -9.81 -19.28
N HIS A 712 5.17 -9.95 -20.59
CA HIS A 712 3.83 -10.06 -21.15
C HIS A 712 3.06 -11.26 -20.60
N LEU A 713 3.68 -12.44 -20.50
CA LEU A 713 3.04 -13.62 -19.89
C LEU A 713 2.69 -13.39 -18.41
N CYS A 714 3.62 -12.82 -17.64
CA CYS A 714 3.42 -12.56 -16.20
C CYS A 714 2.27 -11.56 -15.94
N ASP A 715 2.16 -10.52 -16.77
CA ASP A 715 1.13 -9.48 -16.64
C ASP A 715 -0.27 -9.94 -17.07
N ASN A 716 -0.37 -11.04 -17.83
CA ASN A 716 -1.63 -11.56 -18.36
C ASN A 716 -2.03 -12.91 -17.76
N LEU A 717 -1.48 -13.28 -16.60
CA LEU A 717 -1.84 -14.52 -15.90
C LEU A 717 -3.34 -14.60 -15.61
N ARG A 718 -3.90 -15.79 -15.79
CA ARG A 718 -5.32 -16.11 -15.60
C ARG A 718 -5.49 -17.39 -14.79
N LEU A 719 -6.47 -17.40 -13.89
CA LEU A 719 -6.86 -18.57 -13.08
C LEU A 719 -7.86 -19.50 -13.81
N ASP A 720 -8.51 -18.97 -14.84
CA ASP A 720 -9.46 -19.63 -15.72
C ASP A 720 -8.78 -20.38 -16.88
N LYS A 721 -9.56 -21.23 -17.57
CA LYS A 721 -9.09 -22.09 -18.68
C LYS A 721 -8.54 -21.27 -19.85
#